data_AF-A0A2G2MX79-F1
#
_entry.id   AF-A0A2G2MX79-F1
#
_cell.length_a   1.000
_cell.length_b   1.000
_cell.length_c   1.000
_cell.angle_alpha   90.00
_cell.angle_beta   90.00
_cell.angle_gamma   90.00
#
_symmetry.space_group_name_H-M   'P 1'
#
loop_
_entity.id
_entity.type
_entity.pdbx_description
1 polymer ?
#
loop_
_entity_poly.entity_id
_entity_poly.type
_entity_poly.pdbx_seq_one_letter_code
_entity_poly.pdbx_strand_id
1 'polypeptide(L)'
;MKNSGDTDTVKENFSQVISAWIPFALSDKLKFSIKASLSLALTYLIPLSQGWPDAKYAALAVIIMAGSGPMAESFSKGMSRAIGTVIGATIGLTLIAVFPQDRALYLISLSIFVTGTLYLTRAYKGDMSIYLITVITMMMVFDHASSSSPFLYGVNRTYMTIFGIVIYTFVGIFLWPVKVKDDMVENSSSLLVAQSELYSKRDASKEDRKLLHQNLIDQVQKFARSLRNMNDSYGEISLNKDQRNSLFLDSKYINEVLTLLSLHDKEGFADRYSLYVNNYHQADKEISELFNALSLAWTESKEIMIPELWEPDYQRSQIKELSHMDRTALSSAILEIKKLHKKLRELAEKLNAMISPLPTTFILDDATKSSNFHWFDSEDMKGTLITFLIFWFTVFIWIFFNPPAGFTIVTLATVLATHTTFSPVKPPMLIVALSGSFVYATLMYVLVLPHLHYGWELGLFLFLYGFIGYYFINPKLSLFFLIGIITLGIENVMSYNFGIFLTTILVVYIFLFVLWLFYYIPFSTKPEHLFLMMKQRFFKFSQKILQRSNDLLNHKKTLWGELVARYSDYHLMNTVKKMQLWAGKIDTKYFDTLDRERLLEFTKESETFACLLQLMYSKNIQMKDNTLINVFNEKYKGSDLLDVVSEYASGKEVKDVDALWKDQQKLTENAEDRLEKFLNDIQLDQYRENEILEFYENISLRRNLWFSLLNCQKLMEEIDFNALETSRF
;
A
#
# COMPACT_ATOMS: atom_id res chain seq x y z
N MET A 1 -41.74 5.36 15.40
CA MET A 1 -40.65 6.23 14.91
C MET A 1 -40.63 6.17 13.40
N LYS A 2 -41.29 7.12 12.73
CA LYS A 2 -41.46 7.20 11.27
C LYS A 2 -41.17 8.67 10.95
N ASN A 3 -39.95 9.00 10.57
CA ASN A 3 -39.55 10.33 10.09
C ASN A 3 -38.16 10.34 9.40
N SER A 4 -37.86 9.31 8.60
CA SER A 4 -36.67 9.27 7.74
C SER A 4 -37.00 9.14 6.25
N GLY A 5 -38.28 9.11 5.86
CA GLY A 5 -38.71 8.97 4.47
C GLY A 5 -38.77 10.27 3.66
N ASP A 6 -38.84 11.43 4.33
CA ASP A 6 -39.03 12.72 3.64
C ASP A 6 -37.75 13.31 3.04
N THR A 7 -36.58 12.93 3.54
CA THR A 7 -35.31 13.46 3.00
C THR A 7 -34.87 12.77 1.72
N ASP A 8 -35.33 11.55 1.45
CA ASP A 8 -34.93 10.79 0.27
C ASP A 8 -35.88 11.01 -0.92
N THR A 9 -37.17 11.22 -0.66
CA THR A 9 -38.16 11.62 -1.69
C THR A 9 -37.86 12.99 -2.30
N VAL A 10 -37.36 13.94 -1.49
CA VAL A 10 -36.96 15.27 -1.98
C VAL A 10 -35.70 15.21 -2.85
N LYS A 11 -34.73 14.35 -2.53
CA LYS A 11 -33.49 14.18 -3.31
C LYS A 11 -33.75 13.53 -4.67
N GLU A 12 -34.63 12.52 -4.72
CA GLU A 12 -35.00 11.85 -5.98
C GLU A 12 -35.73 12.80 -6.93
N ASN A 13 -36.63 13.63 -6.43
CA ASN A 13 -37.34 14.63 -7.23
C ASN A 13 -36.39 15.66 -7.88
N PHE A 14 -35.39 16.18 -7.15
CA PHE A 14 -34.49 17.20 -7.69
C PHE A 14 -33.55 16.64 -8.78
N SER A 15 -33.01 15.43 -8.58
CA SER A 15 -32.16 14.78 -9.59
C SER A 15 -32.96 14.41 -10.84
N GLN A 16 -34.20 13.95 -10.69
CA GLN A 16 -35.09 13.61 -11.81
C GLN A 16 -35.45 14.85 -12.63
N VAL A 17 -35.72 15.98 -11.97
CA VAL A 17 -35.95 17.27 -12.65
C VAL A 17 -34.73 17.69 -13.47
N ILE A 18 -33.52 17.64 -12.93
CA ILE A 18 -32.31 18.01 -13.70
C ILE A 18 -32.09 17.05 -14.89
N SER A 19 -32.31 15.74 -14.71
CA SER A 19 -32.18 14.78 -15.82
C SER A 19 -33.24 14.94 -16.91
N ALA A 20 -34.43 15.42 -16.57
CA ALA A 20 -35.50 15.67 -17.53
C ALA A 20 -35.20 16.88 -18.45
N TRP A 21 -34.34 17.80 -18.02
CA TRP A 21 -33.97 18.99 -18.79
C TRP A 21 -32.72 18.80 -19.67
N ILE A 22 -32.02 17.66 -19.58
CA ILE A 22 -30.81 17.39 -20.36
C ILE A 22 -31.03 16.20 -21.31
N PRO A 23 -31.14 16.42 -22.63
CA PRO A 23 -31.55 15.38 -23.60
C PRO A 23 -30.50 14.30 -23.90
N PHE A 24 -29.35 14.31 -23.23
CA PHE A 24 -28.27 13.34 -23.41
C PHE A 24 -27.76 12.81 -22.06
N ALA A 25 -27.44 11.51 -22.01
CA ALA A 25 -26.81 10.91 -20.84
C ALA A 25 -25.41 11.53 -20.62
N LEU A 26 -25.25 12.35 -19.59
CA LEU A 26 -23.94 12.90 -19.25
C LEU A 26 -22.98 11.78 -18.84
N SER A 27 -21.77 11.78 -19.40
CA SER A 27 -20.66 10.96 -18.93
C SER A 27 -20.33 11.26 -17.46
N ASP A 28 -19.92 10.25 -16.69
CA ASP A 28 -19.57 10.43 -15.27
C ASP A 28 -18.40 11.40 -15.07
N LYS A 29 -17.47 11.46 -16.03
CA LYS A 29 -16.40 12.46 -16.04
C LYS A 29 -16.94 13.89 -16.13
N LEU A 30 -17.98 14.10 -16.93
CA LEU A 30 -18.63 15.41 -17.09
C LEU A 30 -19.38 15.80 -15.81
N LYS A 31 -20.18 14.87 -15.24
CA LYS A 31 -20.90 15.08 -13.96
C LYS A 31 -19.91 15.44 -12.84
N PHE A 32 -18.82 14.69 -12.72
CA PHE A 32 -17.77 14.96 -11.73
C PHE A 32 -17.16 16.36 -11.92
N SER A 33 -16.78 16.71 -13.14
CA SER A 33 -16.15 18.00 -13.44
C SER A 33 -17.06 19.17 -13.10
N ILE A 34 -18.37 19.06 -13.39
CA ILE A 34 -19.37 20.08 -13.01
C ILE A 34 -19.48 20.21 -11.50
N LYS A 35 -19.62 19.10 -10.75
CA LYS A 35 -19.71 19.13 -9.29
C LYS A 35 -18.49 19.77 -8.63
N ALA A 36 -17.30 19.35 -9.05
CA ALA A 36 -16.06 19.84 -8.46
C ALA A 36 -15.83 21.34 -8.75
N SER A 37 -16.16 21.78 -9.96
CA SER A 37 -16.04 23.19 -10.37
C SER A 37 -17.10 24.08 -9.71
N LEU A 38 -18.33 23.57 -9.54
CA LEU A 38 -19.37 24.26 -8.80
C LEU A 38 -18.99 24.42 -7.32
N SER A 39 -18.50 23.35 -6.69
CA SER A 39 -18.02 23.39 -5.31
C SER A 39 -16.91 24.45 -5.15
N LEU A 40 -15.96 24.49 -6.08
CA LEU A 40 -14.87 25.44 -6.09
C LEU A 40 -15.35 26.90 -6.22
N ALA A 41 -16.30 27.16 -7.11
CA ALA A 41 -16.90 28.49 -7.26
C ALA A 41 -17.62 28.91 -5.97
N LEU A 42 -18.43 28.02 -5.38
CA LEU A 42 -19.15 28.28 -4.13
C LEU A 42 -18.21 28.56 -2.94
N THR A 43 -17.04 27.90 -2.87
CA THR A 43 -16.07 28.15 -1.80
C THR A 43 -15.40 29.52 -1.84
N TYR A 44 -15.46 30.23 -2.98
CA TYR A 44 -15.06 31.64 -3.05
C TYR A 44 -16.28 32.56 -2.89
N LEU A 45 -17.36 32.31 -3.62
CA LEU A 45 -18.53 33.19 -3.65
C LEU A 45 -19.16 33.39 -2.27
N ILE A 46 -19.35 32.31 -1.51
CA ILE A 46 -20.02 32.40 -0.21
C ILE A 46 -19.14 33.18 0.78
N PRO A 47 -17.87 32.81 1.05
CA PRO A 47 -17.03 33.59 1.95
C PRO A 47 -16.85 35.05 1.52
N LEU A 48 -16.66 35.30 0.22
CA LEU A 48 -16.50 36.67 -0.29
C LEU A 48 -17.78 37.50 -0.11
N SER A 49 -18.96 36.91 -0.32
CA SER A 49 -20.25 37.60 -0.10
C SER A 49 -20.48 37.97 1.37
N GLN A 50 -19.91 37.21 2.30
CA GLN A 50 -20.02 37.44 3.74
C GLN A 50 -18.86 38.28 4.30
N GLY A 51 -17.89 38.65 3.46
CA GLY A 51 -16.68 39.36 3.89
C GLY A 51 -15.73 38.51 4.72
N TRP A 52 -15.82 37.18 4.65
CA TRP A 52 -14.94 36.28 5.41
C TRP A 52 -13.53 36.25 4.80
N PRO A 53 -12.46 36.23 5.62
CA PRO A 53 -11.08 36.20 5.12
C PRO A 53 -10.67 34.82 4.62
N ASP A 54 -9.62 34.75 3.79
CA ASP A 54 -8.92 33.51 3.43
C ASP A 54 -9.76 32.40 2.74
N ALA A 55 -10.70 32.78 1.87
CA ALA A 55 -11.50 31.85 1.05
C ALA A 55 -10.65 30.81 0.28
N LYS A 56 -9.40 31.16 -0.04
CA LYS A 56 -8.39 30.28 -0.67
C LYS A 56 -8.19 28.95 0.05
N TYR A 57 -8.33 28.89 1.38
CA TYR A 57 -8.16 27.62 2.12
C TYR A 57 -9.37 26.68 1.94
N ALA A 58 -10.59 27.22 1.85
CA ALA A 58 -11.77 26.42 1.54
C ALA A 58 -11.68 25.85 0.11
N ALA A 59 -11.26 26.68 -0.84
CA ALA A 59 -11.02 26.26 -2.22
C ALA A 59 -9.93 25.17 -2.33
N LEU A 60 -8.82 25.31 -1.59
CA LEU A 60 -7.76 24.31 -1.55
C LEU A 60 -8.27 22.97 -1.00
N ALA A 61 -9.12 22.99 0.03
CA ALA A 61 -9.73 21.77 0.57
C ALA A 61 -10.54 21.02 -0.50
N VAL A 62 -11.37 21.74 -1.26
CA VAL A 62 -12.16 21.21 -2.38
C VAL A 62 -11.27 20.66 -3.49
N ILE A 63 -10.25 21.42 -3.90
CA ILE A 63 -9.32 21.03 -4.97
C ILE A 63 -8.67 19.68 -4.65
N ILE A 64 -8.15 19.54 -3.43
CA ILE A 64 -7.47 18.30 -3.03
C ILE A 64 -8.50 17.16 -2.82
N MET A 65 -9.71 17.45 -2.31
CA MET A 65 -10.77 16.43 -2.15
C MET A 65 -11.24 15.86 -3.48
N ALA A 66 -11.51 16.73 -4.46
CA ALA A 66 -11.90 16.31 -5.80
C ALA A 66 -10.82 15.42 -6.46
N GLY A 67 -9.53 15.69 -6.21
CA GLY A 67 -8.45 14.84 -6.69
C GLY A 67 -8.27 13.49 -5.96
N SER A 68 -8.96 13.25 -4.83
CA SER A 68 -8.68 12.14 -3.91
C SER A 68 -9.54 10.89 -4.09
N GLY A 69 -10.41 10.82 -5.11
CA GLY A 69 -11.24 9.66 -5.42
C GLY A 69 -12.76 9.92 -5.33
N PRO A 70 -13.60 8.87 -5.22
CA PRO A 70 -15.06 9.00 -5.10
C PRO A 70 -15.50 9.88 -3.92
N MET A 71 -16.73 10.44 -4.01
CA MET A 71 -17.26 11.43 -3.07
C MET A 71 -17.29 10.94 -1.61
N ALA A 72 -17.65 9.67 -1.37
CA ALA A 72 -17.74 9.08 -0.03
C ALA A 72 -16.37 8.91 0.63
N GLU A 73 -15.34 8.59 -0.17
CA GLU A 73 -13.94 8.53 0.30
C GLU A 73 -13.44 9.95 0.65
N SER A 74 -13.92 10.96 -0.07
CA SER A 74 -13.54 12.36 0.14
C SER A 74 -14.04 12.94 1.47
N PHE A 75 -15.15 12.44 2.05
CA PHE A 75 -15.65 12.94 3.33
C PHE A 75 -14.81 12.47 4.53
N SER A 76 -14.56 11.16 4.64
CA SER A 76 -13.71 10.60 5.71
C SER A 76 -12.28 11.18 5.65
N LYS A 77 -11.74 11.30 4.44
CA LYS A 77 -10.48 12.02 4.19
C LYS A 77 -10.59 13.51 4.53
N GLY A 78 -11.70 14.16 4.22
CA GLY A 78 -11.99 15.55 4.60
C GLY A 78 -11.94 15.76 6.12
N MET A 79 -12.59 14.89 6.89
CA MET A 79 -12.61 14.95 8.35
C MET A 79 -11.21 14.81 8.95
N SER A 80 -10.43 13.89 8.40
CA SER A 80 -9.01 13.70 8.72
C SER A 80 -8.21 15.03 8.58
N ARG A 81 -8.51 15.84 7.57
CA ARG A 81 -7.88 17.16 7.39
C ARG A 81 -8.31 18.17 8.44
N ALA A 82 -9.59 18.22 8.78
CA ALA A 82 -10.09 19.11 9.83
C ALA A 82 -9.40 18.81 11.17
N ILE A 83 -9.28 17.52 11.52
CA ILE A 83 -8.53 17.07 12.71
C ILE A 83 -7.05 17.49 12.61
N GLY A 84 -6.42 17.27 11.46
CA GLY A 84 -5.03 17.67 11.22
C GLY A 84 -4.80 19.18 11.42
N THR A 85 -5.71 20.02 10.93
CA THR A 85 -5.67 21.49 11.09
C THR A 85 -5.78 21.89 12.57
N VAL A 86 -6.73 21.31 13.32
CA VAL A 86 -6.92 21.60 14.75
C VAL A 86 -5.69 21.21 15.57
N ILE A 87 -5.14 20.02 15.32
CA ILE A 87 -3.92 19.56 16.01
C ILE A 87 -2.75 20.50 15.67
N GLY A 88 -2.56 20.83 14.40
CA GLY A 88 -1.47 21.72 13.95
C GLY A 88 -1.59 23.12 14.55
N ALA A 89 -2.79 23.69 14.59
CA ALA A 89 -3.03 24.98 15.21
C ALA A 89 -2.75 24.96 16.72
N THR A 90 -3.17 23.90 17.41
CA THR A 90 -2.95 23.73 18.85
C THR A 90 -1.46 23.64 19.19
N ILE A 91 -0.70 22.81 18.46
CA ILE A 91 0.75 22.67 18.66
C ILE A 91 1.46 23.98 18.32
N GLY A 92 1.12 24.61 17.18
CA GLY A 92 1.72 25.89 16.75
C GLY A 92 1.52 27.01 17.77
N LEU A 93 0.29 27.17 18.28
CA LEU A 93 -0.03 28.16 19.32
C LEU A 93 0.69 27.84 20.64
N THR A 94 0.77 26.57 21.02
CA THR A 94 1.48 26.15 22.24
C THR A 94 2.96 26.49 22.14
N LEU A 95 3.60 26.22 20.99
CA LEU A 95 5.01 26.57 20.77
C LEU A 95 5.24 28.09 20.86
N ILE A 96 4.34 28.90 20.30
CA ILE A 96 4.42 30.37 20.40
C ILE A 96 4.26 30.81 21.87
N ALA A 97 3.34 30.19 22.62
CA ALA A 97 3.11 30.53 24.02
C ALA A 97 4.26 30.14 24.96
N VAL A 98 4.95 29.03 24.68
CA VAL A 98 6.10 28.55 25.48
C VAL A 98 7.38 29.33 25.15
N PHE A 99 7.58 29.73 23.89
CA PHE A 99 8.78 30.45 23.44
C PHE A 99 8.45 31.83 22.83
N PRO A 100 7.80 32.76 23.57
CA PRO A 100 7.34 34.03 23.01
C PRO A 100 8.49 35.00 22.65
N GLN A 101 9.66 34.87 23.30
CA GLN A 101 10.81 35.77 23.12
C GLN A 101 12.08 35.08 22.60
N ASP A 102 12.17 33.75 22.71
CA ASP A 102 13.34 32.99 22.26
C ASP A 102 13.11 32.35 20.88
N ARG A 103 13.56 33.05 19.84
CA ARG A 103 13.41 32.63 18.45
C ARG A 103 14.21 31.37 18.12
N ALA A 104 15.38 31.18 18.75
CA ALA A 104 16.25 30.06 18.45
C ALA A 104 15.67 28.76 19.02
N LEU A 105 15.25 28.78 20.29
CA LEU A 105 14.57 27.64 20.91
C LEU A 105 13.25 27.31 20.21
N TYR A 106 12.49 28.33 19.80
CA TYR A 106 11.27 28.14 19.01
C TYR A 106 11.56 27.38 17.71
N LEU A 107 12.53 27.81 16.89
CA LEU A 107 12.85 27.16 15.62
C LEU A 107 13.38 25.73 15.80
N ILE A 108 14.18 25.49 16.84
CA ILE A 108 14.66 24.14 17.17
C ILE A 108 13.48 23.24 17.55
N SER A 109 12.60 23.69 18.45
CA SER A 109 11.41 22.93 18.83
C SER A 109 10.48 22.69 17.65
N LEU A 110 10.21 23.72 16.85
CA LEU A 110 9.43 23.59 15.62
C LEU A 110 10.04 22.55 14.69
N SER A 111 11.36 22.56 14.47
CA SER A 111 12.04 21.59 13.62
C SER A 111 11.85 20.14 14.10
N ILE A 112 11.86 19.90 15.42
CA ILE A 112 11.66 18.58 16.01
C ILE A 112 10.21 18.11 15.79
N PHE A 113 9.22 18.97 16.08
CA PHE A 113 7.81 18.64 15.86
C PHE A 113 7.52 18.42 14.38
N VAL A 114 7.98 19.30 13.48
CA VAL A 114 7.82 19.17 12.03
C VAL A 114 8.41 17.84 11.56
N THR A 115 9.66 17.55 11.92
CA THR A 115 10.37 16.35 11.47
C THR A 115 9.73 15.07 12.03
N GLY A 116 9.33 15.08 13.30
CA GLY A 116 8.62 13.97 13.92
C GLY A 116 7.27 13.70 13.26
N THR A 117 6.47 14.74 13.00
CA THR A 117 5.18 14.59 12.32
C THR A 117 5.35 14.16 10.85
N LEU A 118 6.36 14.65 10.13
CA LEU A 118 6.65 14.21 8.76
C LEU A 118 7.16 12.77 8.67
N TYR A 119 7.87 12.28 9.69
CA TYR A 119 8.15 10.86 9.80
C TYR A 119 6.87 10.04 9.95
N LEU A 120 5.92 10.49 10.77
CA LEU A 120 4.60 9.84 10.87
C LEU A 120 3.86 9.86 9.53
N THR A 121 3.95 10.95 8.77
CA THR A 121 3.40 11.02 7.40
C THR A 121 3.93 9.90 6.51
N ARG A 122 5.23 9.60 6.58
CA ARG A 122 5.87 8.55 5.76
C ARG A 122 5.55 7.14 6.26
N ALA A 123 5.60 6.94 7.58
CA ALA A 123 5.39 5.64 8.20
C ALA A 123 3.92 5.17 8.18
N TYR A 124 2.96 6.11 8.06
CA TYR A 124 1.54 5.80 8.10
C TYR A 124 1.01 5.25 6.77
N LYS A 125 0.38 4.07 6.80
CA LYS A 125 -0.22 3.42 5.61
C LYS A 125 -1.58 3.99 5.19
N GLY A 126 -2.21 4.77 6.08
CA GLY A 126 -3.53 5.35 5.84
C GLY A 126 -3.47 6.67 5.06
N ASP A 127 -4.49 7.53 5.25
CA ASP A 127 -4.47 8.86 4.66
C ASP A 127 -3.41 9.75 5.34
N MET A 128 -2.34 10.06 4.59
CA MET A 128 -1.24 10.93 5.02
C MET A 128 -1.69 12.38 5.26
N SER A 129 -2.88 12.77 4.81
CA SER A 129 -3.34 14.17 4.83
C SER A 129 -3.43 14.76 6.24
N ILE A 130 -3.72 13.96 7.27
CA ILE A 130 -3.77 14.41 8.67
C ILE A 130 -2.44 15.03 9.07
N TYR A 131 -1.36 14.25 8.98
CA TYR A 131 -0.03 14.65 9.41
C TYR A 131 0.54 15.77 8.55
N LEU A 132 0.30 15.71 7.23
CA LEU A 132 0.75 16.77 6.31
C LEU A 132 0.10 18.11 6.65
N ILE A 133 -1.21 18.14 6.91
CA ILE A 133 -1.94 19.37 7.22
C ILE A 133 -1.65 19.86 8.64
N THR A 134 -1.36 18.97 9.58
CA THR A 134 -0.82 19.33 10.89
C THR A 134 0.47 20.13 10.74
N VAL A 135 1.42 19.66 9.92
CA VAL A 135 2.68 20.37 9.67
C VAL A 135 2.45 21.72 9.00
N ILE A 136 1.66 21.77 7.91
CA ILE A 136 1.36 23.02 7.21
C ILE A 136 0.74 24.03 8.17
N THR A 137 -0.25 23.61 8.95
CA THR A 137 -0.98 24.53 9.85
C THR A 137 -0.10 25.00 11.00
N MET A 138 0.68 24.10 11.61
CA MET A 138 1.64 24.46 12.65
C MET A 138 2.65 25.51 12.16
N MET A 139 3.18 25.34 10.95
CA MET A 139 4.13 26.29 10.34
C MET A 139 3.47 27.61 9.91
N MET A 140 2.25 27.58 9.39
CA MET A 140 1.57 28.81 8.94
C MET A 140 1.05 29.67 10.10
N VAL A 141 0.69 29.06 11.24
CA VAL A 141 0.35 29.81 12.47
C VAL A 141 1.53 30.67 12.92
N PHE A 142 2.77 30.19 12.75
CA PHE A 142 3.97 30.97 13.00
C PHE A 142 4.12 32.17 12.05
N ASP A 143 3.98 31.95 10.75
CA ASP A 143 4.10 33.00 9.72
C ASP A 143 3.11 34.15 9.97
N HIS A 144 1.94 33.83 10.50
CA HIS A 144 0.88 34.80 10.79
C HIS A 144 0.99 35.45 12.17
N ALA A 145 1.93 35.02 13.03
CA ALA A 145 2.15 35.60 14.35
C ALA A 145 2.69 37.05 14.30
N SER A 146 3.35 37.43 13.21
CA SER A 146 3.87 38.79 12.99
C SER A 146 2.89 39.74 12.31
N SER A 147 1.91 39.23 11.56
CA SER A 147 1.01 40.03 10.71
C SER A 147 -0.44 40.09 11.21
N SER A 148 -0.87 39.13 12.02
CA SER A 148 -2.24 39.01 12.52
C SER A 148 -2.26 38.28 13.87
N SER A 149 -3.43 38.09 14.49
CA SER A 149 -3.54 37.23 15.67
C SER A 149 -3.35 35.77 15.26
N PRO A 150 -2.27 35.07 15.70
CA PRO A 150 -2.03 33.68 15.29
C PRO A 150 -3.15 32.74 15.77
N PHE A 151 -3.84 33.08 16.86
CA PHE A 151 -5.05 32.39 17.30
C PHE A 151 -6.18 32.52 16.29
N LEU A 152 -6.48 33.75 15.85
CA LEU A 152 -7.54 34.00 14.86
C LEU A 152 -7.23 33.31 13.52
N TYR A 153 -5.96 33.29 13.12
CA TYR A 153 -5.53 32.54 11.94
C TYR A 153 -5.85 31.04 12.05
N GLY A 154 -5.50 30.40 13.17
CA GLY A 154 -5.79 28.98 13.41
C GLY A 154 -7.28 28.68 13.38
N VAL A 155 -8.11 29.55 13.97
CA VAL A 155 -9.58 29.45 13.94
C VAL A 155 -10.09 29.60 12.51
N ASN A 156 -9.69 30.65 11.79
CA ASN A 156 -10.11 30.90 10.42
C ASN A 156 -9.72 29.75 9.48
N ARG A 157 -8.52 29.19 9.64
CA ARG A 157 -8.06 28.06 8.84
C ARG A 157 -8.87 26.80 9.11
N THR A 158 -9.18 26.52 10.37
CA THR A 158 -10.05 25.40 10.77
C THR A 158 -11.45 25.59 10.18
N TYR A 159 -12.01 26.78 10.34
CA TYR A 159 -13.33 27.14 9.82
C TYR A 159 -13.41 26.98 8.30
N MET A 160 -12.47 27.55 7.56
CA MET A 160 -12.45 27.46 6.09
C MET A 160 -12.21 26.03 5.58
N THR A 161 -11.44 25.22 6.30
CA THR A 161 -11.24 23.80 5.95
C THR A 161 -12.55 23.03 6.11
N ILE A 162 -13.25 23.19 7.24
CA ILE A 162 -14.55 22.56 7.49
C ILE A 162 -15.58 23.05 6.48
N PHE A 163 -15.60 24.36 6.19
CA PHE A 163 -16.50 24.95 5.22
C PHE A 163 -16.31 24.36 3.82
N GLY A 164 -15.07 24.21 3.35
CA GLY A 164 -14.77 23.57 2.07
C GLY A 164 -15.26 22.11 2.01
N ILE A 165 -15.11 21.36 3.11
CA ILE A 165 -15.62 19.98 3.23
C ILE A 165 -17.15 19.97 3.11
N VAL A 166 -17.82 20.83 3.86
CA VAL A 166 -19.29 20.93 3.87
C VAL A 166 -19.82 21.28 2.48
N ILE A 167 -19.25 22.29 1.81
CA ILE A 167 -19.69 22.70 0.46
C ILE A 167 -19.53 21.57 -0.55
N TYR A 168 -18.37 20.92 -0.59
CA TYR A 168 -18.16 19.80 -1.52
C TYR A 168 -19.11 18.65 -1.24
N THR A 169 -19.25 18.24 0.03
CA THR A 169 -20.17 17.17 0.43
C THR A 169 -21.62 17.52 0.08
N PHE A 170 -22.05 18.76 0.33
CA PHE A 170 -23.38 19.24 -0.01
C PHE A 170 -23.63 19.13 -1.52
N VAL A 171 -22.74 19.66 -2.36
CA VAL A 171 -22.85 19.54 -3.82
C VAL A 171 -22.87 18.07 -4.24
N GLY A 172 -22.08 17.21 -3.60
CA GLY A 172 -22.03 15.77 -3.91
C GLY A 172 -23.30 15.00 -3.60
N ILE A 173 -23.98 15.36 -2.52
CA ILE A 173 -25.23 14.72 -2.07
C ILE A 173 -26.41 15.19 -2.92
N PHE A 174 -26.50 16.50 -3.22
CA PHE A 174 -27.65 17.07 -3.91
C PHE A 174 -27.56 17.00 -5.44
N LEU A 175 -26.36 17.09 -6.01
CA LEU A 175 -26.16 17.07 -7.46
C LEU A 175 -25.73 15.66 -7.89
N TRP A 176 -26.59 14.93 -8.60
CA TRP A 176 -26.38 13.55 -9.09
C TRP A 176 -25.77 12.60 -8.03
N PRO A 177 -26.46 12.28 -6.93
CA PRO A 177 -25.91 11.44 -5.87
C PRO A 177 -25.34 10.13 -6.45
N VAL A 178 -24.05 9.89 -6.21
CA VAL A 178 -23.41 8.62 -6.58
C VAL A 178 -23.64 7.66 -5.43
N LYS A 179 -24.54 6.70 -5.62
CA LYS A 179 -24.60 5.54 -4.72
C LYS A 179 -23.25 4.82 -4.91
N VAL A 180 -22.45 4.74 -3.85
CA VAL A 180 -21.31 3.83 -3.84
C VAL A 180 -21.94 2.46 -3.97
N LYS A 181 -21.81 1.83 -5.13
CA LYS A 181 -22.23 0.45 -5.29
C LYS A 181 -21.40 -0.34 -4.28
N ASP A 182 -22.07 -1.05 -3.39
CA ASP A 182 -21.39 -1.93 -2.44
C ASP A 182 -20.86 -3.12 -3.23
N ASP A 183 -19.77 -2.90 -3.96
CA ASP A 183 -19.10 -3.94 -4.75
C ASP A 183 -18.37 -4.92 -3.83
N MET A 184 -18.55 -4.84 -2.50
CA MET A 184 -17.93 -5.81 -1.58
C MET A 184 -18.44 -7.22 -1.86
N VAL A 185 -19.75 -7.39 -1.99
CA VAL A 185 -20.36 -8.69 -2.29
C VAL A 185 -19.81 -9.24 -3.61
N GLU A 186 -19.79 -8.41 -4.64
CA GLU A 186 -19.29 -8.76 -5.98
C GLU A 186 -17.80 -9.12 -5.96
N ASN A 187 -16.95 -8.31 -5.31
CA ASN A 187 -15.50 -8.55 -5.22
C ASN A 187 -15.15 -9.72 -4.28
N SER A 188 -15.96 -10.01 -3.27
CA SER A 188 -15.77 -11.16 -2.37
C SER A 188 -16.09 -12.45 -3.11
N SER A 189 -17.22 -12.46 -3.83
CA SER A 189 -17.63 -13.56 -4.69
C SER A 189 -16.60 -13.80 -5.80
N SER A 190 -16.12 -12.74 -6.48
CA SER A 190 -15.12 -12.88 -7.54
C SER A 190 -13.77 -13.42 -7.02
N LEU A 191 -13.37 -13.03 -5.80
CA LEU A 191 -12.18 -13.58 -5.15
C LEU A 191 -12.35 -15.07 -4.84
N LEU A 192 -13.47 -15.48 -4.26
CA LEU A 192 -13.76 -16.89 -3.96
C LEU A 192 -13.83 -17.74 -5.23
N VAL A 193 -14.39 -17.21 -6.32
CA VAL A 193 -14.41 -17.88 -7.63
C VAL A 193 -12.98 -18.04 -8.16
N ALA A 194 -12.14 -17.01 -8.09
CA ALA A 194 -10.74 -17.13 -8.51
C ALA A 194 -9.93 -18.12 -7.66
N GLN A 195 -10.19 -18.17 -6.35
CA GLN A 195 -9.58 -19.15 -5.44
C GLN A 195 -10.03 -20.59 -5.77
N SER A 196 -11.32 -20.78 -6.03
CA SER A 196 -11.88 -22.07 -6.46
C SER A 196 -11.31 -22.50 -7.83
N GLU A 197 -11.16 -21.57 -8.77
CA GLU A 197 -10.55 -21.86 -10.07
C GLU A 197 -9.09 -22.30 -9.91
N LEU A 198 -8.31 -21.61 -9.07
CA LEU A 198 -6.93 -22.01 -8.79
C LEU A 198 -6.85 -23.39 -8.12
N TYR A 199 -7.77 -23.71 -7.21
CA TYR A 199 -7.85 -25.03 -6.59
C TYR A 199 -8.17 -26.15 -7.60
N SER A 200 -9.19 -25.94 -8.44
CA SER A 200 -9.60 -26.93 -9.45
C SER A 200 -8.54 -27.14 -10.54
N LYS A 201 -7.79 -26.10 -10.90
CA LYS A 201 -6.70 -26.13 -11.89
C LYS A 201 -5.30 -26.19 -11.24
N ARG A 202 -5.20 -26.67 -10.00
CA ARG A 202 -3.91 -26.77 -9.28
C ARG A 202 -2.88 -27.64 -10.01
N ASP A 203 -3.36 -28.65 -10.74
CA ASP A 203 -2.57 -29.62 -11.49
C ASP A 203 -2.40 -29.22 -12.99
N ALA A 204 -2.83 -28.00 -13.37
CA ALA A 204 -2.72 -27.49 -14.74
C ALA A 204 -1.27 -27.06 -15.10
N SER A 205 -1.04 -26.71 -16.38
CA SER A 205 0.28 -26.30 -16.85
C SER A 205 0.83 -25.08 -16.10
N LYS A 206 2.16 -25.00 -15.96
CA LYS A 206 2.84 -23.89 -15.26
C LYS A 206 2.45 -22.51 -15.80
N GLU A 207 2.23 -22.38 -17.11
CA GLU A 207 1.82 -21.11 -17.74
C GLU A 207 0.39 -20.71 -17.34
N ASP A 208 -0.54 -21.67 -17.37
CA ASP A 208 -1.94 -21.44 -16.96
C ASP A 208 -2.02 -21.03 -15.48
N ARG A 209 -1.23 -21.68 -14.62
CA ARG A 209 -1.17 -21.37 -13.18
C ARG A 209 -0.57 -20.00 -12.91
N LYS A 210 0.48 -19.61 -13.65
CA LYS A 210 1.04 -18.24 -13.57
C LYS A 210 -0.01 -17.19 -13.91
N LEU A 211 -0.87 -17.45 -14.89
CA LEU A 211 -1.97 -16.54 -15.28
C LEU A 211 -3.09 -16.50 -14.24
N LEU A 212 -3.48 -17.65 -13.69
CA LEU A 212 -4.47 -17.74 -12.60
C LEU A 212 -3.98 -17.04 -11.33
N HIS A 213 -2.71 -17.19 -10.96
CA HIS A 213 -2.10 -16.47 -9.84
C HIS A 213 -2.13 -14.95 -10.03
N GLN A 214 -1.86 -14.47 -11.24
CA GLN A 214 -1.95 -13.04 -11.55
C GLN A 214 -3.38 -12.53 -11.38
N ASN A 215 -4.37 -13.25 -11.91
CA ASN A 215 -5.78 -12.91 -11.72
C ASN A 215 -6.15 -12.91 -10.23
N LEU A 216 -5.71 -13.92 -9.47
CA LEU A 216 -5.97 -14.02 -8.03
C LEU A 216 -5.38 -12.84 -7.26
N ILE A 217 -4.14 -12.44 -7.55
CA ILE A 217 -3.52 -11.24 -6.97
C ILE A 217 -4.35 -9.99 -7.28
N ASP A 218 -4.82 -9.84 -8.51
CA ASP A 218 -5.67 -8.71 -8.90
C ASP A 218 -7.01 -8.70 -8.15
N GLN A 219 -7.66 -9.86 -7.97
CA GLN A 219 -8.89 -9.98 -7.19
C GLN A 219 -8.66 -9.70 -5.69
N VAL A 220 -7.57 -10.20 -5.11
CA VAL A 220 -7.19 -9.90 -3.72
C VAL A 220 -7.00 -8.39 -3.53
N GLN A 221 -6.40 -7.69 -4.50
CA GLN A 221 -6.26 -6.24 -4.43
C GLN A 221 -7.61 -5.52 -4.53
N LYS A 222 -8.53 -5.98 -5.39
CA LYS A 222 -9.88 -5.42 -5.48
C LYS A 222 -10.66 -5.61 -4.18
N PHE A 223 -10.63 -6.81 -3.61
CA PHE A 223 -11.25 -7.12 -2.32
C PHE A 223 -10.63 -6.30 -1.16
N ALA A 224 -9.31 -6.16 -1.12
CA ALA A 224 -8.64 -5.31 -0.14
C ALA A 224 -9.09 -3.83 -0.25
N ARG A 225 -9.28 -3.33 -1.47
CA ARG A 225 -9.79 -1.97 -1.72
C ARG A 225 -11.25 -1.84 -1.28
N SER A 226 -12.12 -2.81 -1.59
CA SER A 226 -13.54 -2.75 -1.18
C SER A 226 -13.70 -2.76 0.34
N LEU A 227 -12.96 -3.62 1.05
CA LEU A 227 -12.94 -3.64 2.53
C LEU A 227 -12.50 -2.31 3.15
N ARG A 228 -11.53 -1.63 2.53
CA ARG A 228 -11.05 -0.31 2.97
C ARG A 228 -12.03 0.82 2.66
N ASN A 229 -12.81 0.68 1.59
CA ASN A 229 -13.76 1.68 1.12
C ASN A 229 -15.13 1.60 1.83
N MET A 230 -15.37 0.54 2.61
CA MET A 230 -16.58 0.40 3.42
C MET A 230 -16.57 1.45 4.56
N ASN A 231 -17.46 2.44 4.44
CA ASN A 231 -17.79 3.36 5.53
C ASN A 231 -18.83 2.69 6.44
N ASP A 232 -18.85 3.04 7.73
CA ASP A 232 -19.81 2.54 8.74
C ASP A 232 -21.27 3.02 8.50
N SER A 233 -21.65 3.29 7.26
CA SER A 233 -22.92 3.88 6.91
C SER A 233 -23.45 3.32 5.60
N TYR A 234 -24.53 2.53 5.75
CA TYR A 234 -25.50 2.11 4.74
C TYR A 234 -25.06 1.04 3.73
N GLY A 235 -24.52 -0.08 4.20
CA GLY A 235 -24.59 -1.39 3.52
C GLY A 235 -25.51 -2.35 4.33
N GLU A 236 -26.08 -3.37 3.68
CA GLU A 236 -26.89 -4.41 4.36
C GLU A 236 -26.07 -5.21 5.39
N ILE A 237 -24.74 -5.26 5.24
CA ILE A 237 -23.80 -5.91 6.17
C ILE A 237 -22.83 -4.83 6.72
N SER A 238 -23.07 -4.34 7.93
CA SER A 238 -22.18 -3.38 8.59
C SER A 238 -21.05 -4.10 9.34
N LEU A 239 -19.87 -4.21 8.73
CA LEU A 239 -18.70 -4.86 9.34
C LEU A 239 -17.84 -3.87 10.14
N ASN A 240 -17.56 -4.22 11.40
CA ASN A 240 -16.54 -3.52 12.17
C ASN A 240 -15.15 -3.74 11.55
N LYS A 241 -14.22 -2.81 11.76
CA LYS A 241 -12.85 -2.84 11.27
C LYS A 241 -12.12 -4.15 11.60
N ASP A 242 -12.32 -4.69 12.81
CA ASP A 242 -11.67 -5.92 13.23
C ASP A 242 -12.22 -7.16 12.51
N GLN A 243 -13.54 -7.20 12.25
CA GLN A 243 -14.18 -8.25 11.45
C GLN A 243 -13.68 -8.20 10.00
N ARG A 244 -13.57 -7.01 9.40
CA ARG A 244 -13.01 -6.81 8.05
C ARG A 244 -11.57 -7.30 7.96
N ASN A 245 -10.74 -6.99 8.94
CA ASN A 245 -9.37 -7.45 9.01
C ASN A 245 -9.29 -8.98 9.14
N SER A 246 -10.14 -9.59 9.97
CA SER A 246 -10.22 -11.04 10.16
C SER A 246 -10.54 -11.75 8.83
N LEU A 247 -11.60 -11.32 8.12
CA LEU A 247 -11.97 -11.89 6.82
C LEU A 247 -10.84 -11.74 5.78
N PHE A 248 -10.18 -10.58 5.75
CA PHE A 248 -9.04 -10.35 4.86
C PHE A 248 -7.87 -11.29 5.16
N LEU A 249 -7.56 -11.52 6.44
CA LEU A 249 -6.51 -12.44 6.86
C LEU A 249 -6.85 -13.89 6.50
N ASP A 250 -8.10 -14.32 6.67
CA ASP A 250 -8.55 -15.64 6.26
C ASP A 250 -8.40 -15.84 4.75
N SER A 251 -8.85 -14.88 3.94
CA SER A 251 -8.68 -14.92 2.48
C SER A 251 -7.20 -14.95 2.07
N LYS A 252 -6.33 -14.22 2.79
CA LYS A 252 -4.88 -14.24 2.57
C LYS A 252 -4.27 -15.60 2.91
N TYR A 253 -4.69 -16.21 4.01
CA TYR A 253 -4.25 -17.55 4.38
C TYR A 253 -4.70 -18.61 3.36
N ILE A 254 -5.95 -18.56 2.91
CA ILE A 254 -6.45 -19.43 1.84
C ILE A 254 -5.59 -19.28 0.59
N ASN A 255 -5.26 -18.04 0.19
CA ASN A 255 -4.40 -17.77 -0.96
C ASN A 255 -2.98 -18.35 -0.77
N GLU A 256 -2.41 -18.25 0.44
CA GLU A 256 -1.10 -18.82 0.76
C GLU A 256 -1.11 -20.35 0.61
N VAL A 257 -2.12 -21.02 1.18
CA VAL A 257 -2.28 -22.48 1.08
C VAL A 257 -2.49 -22.92 -0.38
N LEU A 258 -3.35 -22.22 -1.14
CA LEU A 258 -3.55 -22.50 -2.56
C LEU A 258 -2.28 -22.31 -3.39
N THR A 259 -1.48 -21.29 -3.04
CA THR A 259 -0.18 -21.06 -3.67
C THR A 259 0.75 -22.24 -3.40
N LEU A 260 0.81 -22.75 -2.17
CA LEU A 260 1.62 -23.93 -1.85
C LEU A 260 1.16 -25.18 -2.60
N LEU A 261 -0.15 -25.41 -2.66
CA LEU A 261 -0.72 -26.52 -3.44
C LEU A 261 -0.36 -26.41 -4.92
N SER A 262 -0.34 -25.20 -5.49
CA SER A 262 0.06 -24.97 -6.88
C SER A 262 1.57 -25.11 -7.15
N LEU A 263 2.43 -25.26 -6.14
CA LEU A 263 3.88 -25.40 -6.37
C LEU A 263 4.32 -26.85 -6.64
N HIS A 264 3.45 -27.84 -6.45
CA HIS A 264 3.74 -29.26 -6.66
C HIS A 264 3.60 -29.68 -8.14
N ASP A 265 4.50 -29.21 -9.01
CA ASP A 265 4.26 -29.24 -10.46
C ASP A 265 4.85 -30.43 -11.23
N LYS A 266 5.51 -31.42 -10.60
CA LYS A 266 6.22 -32.52 -11.31
C LYS A 266 6.47 -33.78 -10.48
N GLU A 267 5.53 -34.19 -9.64
CA GLU A 267 5.75 -35.38 -8.79
C GLU A 267 4.97 -36.59 -9.31
N GLY A 268 5.53 -37.79 -9.16
CA GLY A 268 4.99 -39.01 -9.78
C GLY A 268 3.60 -39.40 -9.28
N PHE A 269 3.14 -38.76 -8.19
CA PHE A 269 1.81 -38.93 -7.60
C PHE A 269 0.77 -37.89 -8.06
N ALA A 270 1.15 -36.87 -8.82
CA ALA A 270 0.20 -35.91 -9.39
C ALA A 270 -0.87 -36.68 -10.17
N ASP A 271 -2.15 -36.30 -10.00
CA ASP A 271 -3.35 -36.99 -10.52
C ASP A 271 -3.73 -38.33 -9.86
N ARG A 272 -3.03 -38.77 -8.80
CA ARG A 272 -3.23 -40.09 -8.16
C ARG A 272 -3.53 -40.05 -6.67
N TYR A 273 -3.97 -38.91 -6.14
CA TYR A 273 -4.26 -38.77 -4.70
C TYR A 273 -5.22 -39.84 -4.14
N SER A 274 -6.21 -40.28 -4.92
CA SER A 274 -7.17 -41.32 -4.55
C SER A 274 -6.57 -42.72 -4.38
N LEU A 275 -5.37 -42.97 -4.93
CA LEU A 275 -4.63 -44.22 -4.72
C LEU A 275 -3.90 -44.25 -3.37
N TYR A 276 -3.65 -43.08 -2.78
CA TYR A 276 -2.89 -42.96 -1.55
C TYR A 276 -3.74 -42.55 -0.35
N VAL A 277 -4.89 -41.90 -0.58
CA VAL A 277 -5.81 -41.45 0.46
C VAL A 277 -7.24 -41.85 0.08
N ASN A 278 -7.83 -42.78 0.84
CA ASN A 278 -9.12 -43.40 0.52
C ASN A 278 -10.26 -42.37 0.46
N ASN A 279 -10.25 -41.41 1.38
CA ASN A 279 -11.27 -40.37 1.52
C ASN A 279 -10.89 -39.05 0.83
N TYR A 280 -9.97 -39.08 -0.14
CA TYR A 280 -9.58 -37.89 -0.90
C TYR A 280 -10.75 -37.28 -1.68
N HIS A 281 -11.55 -38.11 -2.35
CA HIS A 281 -12.72 -37.65 -3.12
C HIS A 281 -13.75 -36.93 -2.25
N GLN A 282 -13.84 -37.29 -0.96
CA GLN A 282 -14.68 -36.58 0.00
C GLN A 282 -14.16 -35.17 0.23
N ALA A 283 -12.87 -35.00 0.53
CA ALA A 283 -12.27 -33.68 0.74
C ALA A 283 -12.38 -32.78 -0.49
N ASP A 284 -12.07 -33.31 -1.68
CA ASP A 284 -12.09 -32.51 -2.92
C ASP A 284 -13.51 -32.02 -3.26
N LYS A 285 -14.51 -32.87 -2.99
CA LYS A 285 -15.92 -32.50 -3.11
C LYS A 285 -16.33 -31.46 -2.06
N GLU A 286 -16.04 -31.69 -0.79
CA GLU A 286 -16.40 -30.78 0.32
C GLU A 286 -15.75 -29.40 0.14
N ILE A 287 -14.49 -29.32 -0.27
CA ILE A 287 -13.80 -28.05 -0.55
C ILE A 287 -14.46 -27.29 -1.70
N SER A 288 -14.79 -27.99 -2.80
CA SER A 288 -15.46 -27.39 -3.95
C SER A 288 -16.87 -26.89 -3.59
N GLU A 289 -17.61 -27.66 -2.80
CA GLU A 289 -18.93 -27.28 -2.29
C GLU A 289 -18.84 -26.09 -1.32
N LEU A 290 -17.83 -26.05 -0.45
CA LEU A 290 -17.58 -24.93 0.46
C LEU A 290 -17.26 -23.64 -0.29
N PHE A 291 -16.39 -23.65 -1.32
CA PHE A 291 -16.14 -22.46 -2.13
C PHE A 291 -17.40 -21.91 -2.79
N ASN A 292 -18.23 -22.80 -3.35
CA ASN A 292 -19.51 -22.41 -3.96
C ASN A 292 -20.49 -21.87 -2.91
N ALA A 293 -20.60 -22.53 -1.75
CA ALA A 293 -21.47 -22.10 -0.66
C ALA A 293 -21.04 -20.76 -0.07
N LEU A 294 -19.74 -20.52 0.10
CA LEU A 294 -19.18 -19.24 0.54
C LEU A 294 -19.49 -18.11 -0.46
N SER A 295 -19.41 -18.38 -1.77
CA SER A 295 -19.76 -17.41 -2.80
C SER A 295 -21.25 -17.05 -2.75
N LEU A 296 -22.12 -18.07 -2.65
CA LEU A 296 -23.57 -17.90 -2.52
C LEU A 296 -23.97 -17.22 -1.20
N ALA A 297 -23.24 -17.46 -0.11
CA ALA A 297 -23.47 -16.80 1.17
C ALA A 297 -23.28 -15.29 1.06
N TRP A 298 -22.29 -14.82 0.29
CA TRP A 298 -22.11 -13.39 0.02
C TRP A 298 -23.22 -12.80 -0.86
N THR A 299 -23.64 -13.50 -1.92
CA THR A 299 -24.60 -12.96 -2.90
C THR A 299 -26.06 -13.11 -2.51
N GLU A 300 -26.42 -14.20 -1.83
CA GLU A 300 -27.80 -14.58 -1.52
C GLU A 300 -28.10 -14.62 -0.02
N SER A 301 -27.12 -14.33 0.86
CA SER A 301 -27.25 -14.43 2.32
C SER A 301 -27.78 -15.79 2.78
N LYS A 302 -27.34 -16.87 2.12
CA LYS A 302 -27.75 -18.23 2.43
C LYS A 302 -26.83 -18.86 3.47
N GLU A 303 -27.41 -19.46 4.49
CA GLU A 303 -26.67 -20.20 5.52
C GLU A 303 -25.93 -21.41 4.91
N ILE A 304 -24.67 -21.57 5.29
CA ILE A 304 -23.76 -22.60 4.80
C ILE A 304 -23.88 -23.84 5.69
N MET A 305 -24.08 -25.02 5.10
CA MET A 305 -23.90 -26.27 5.83
C MET A 305 -22.42 -26.59 5.97
N ILE A 306 -21.91 -26.62 7.21
CA ILE A 306 -20.49 -26.81 7.49
C ILE A 306 -20.26 -28.32 7.73
N PRO A 307 -19.42 -29.01 6.93
CA PRO A 307 -19.10 -30.42 7.11
C PRO A 307 -18.26 -30.65 8.38
N GLU A 308 -18.08 -31.90 8.79
CA GLU A 308 -17.15 -32.26 9.88
C GLU A 308 -15.68 -32.03 9.47
N LEU A 309 -14.75 -31.98 10.43
CA LEU A 309 -13.34 -31.80 10.10
C LEU A 309 -12.82 -33.03 9.37
N TRP A 310 -12.43 -32.86 8.11
CA TRP A 310 -11.79 -33.93 7.35
C TRP A 310 -10.43 -34.34 7.94
N GLU A 311 -10.27 -35.63 8.15
CA GLU A 311 -9.04 -36.29 8.58
C GLU A 311 -8.61 -37.29 7.49
N PRO A 312 -7.38 -37.21 6.97
CA PRO A 312 -6.92 -38.07 5.87
C PRO A 312 -6.81 -39.54 6.29
N ASP A 313 -7.41 -40.44 5.51
CA ASP A 313 -7.26 -41.90 5.66
C ASP A 313 -6.20 -42.43 4.68
N TYR A 314 -4.97 -42.59 5.18
CA TYR A 314 -3.80 -42.97 4.38
C TYR A 314 -3.73 -44.47 4.06
N GLN A 315 -3.57 -44.79 2.78
CA GLN A 315 -3.36 -46.16 2.32
C GLN A 315 -1.88 -46.56 2.44
N ARG A 316 -1.50 -47.02 3.63
CA ARG A 316 -0.10 -47.31 4.03
C ARG A 316 0.64 -48.29 3.10
N SER A 317 -0.07 -49.19 2.40
CA SER A 317 0.54 -50.14 1.47
C SER A 317 1.06 -49.47 0.19
N GLN A 318 0.28 -48.58 -0.41
CA GLN A 318 0.64 -47.89 -1.66
C GLN A 318 1.62 -46.74 -1.41
N ILE A 319 1.51 -46.06 -0.27
CA ILE A 319 2.45 -45.00 0.13
C ILE A 319 3.86 -45.58 0.31
N LYS A 320 3.99 -46.85 0.72
CA LYS A 320 5.28 -47.54 0.86
C LYS A 320 5.97 -47.89 -0.47
N GLU A 321 5.30 -47.72 -1.61
CA GLU A 321 5.89 -47.94 -2.94
C GLU A 321 6.42 -46.63 -3.57
N LEU A 322 6.01 -45.47 -3.04
CA LEU A 322 6.50 -44.17 -3.48
C LEU A 322 7.94 -43.92 -3.05
N SER A 323 8.69 -43.13 -3.82
CA SER A 323 9.96 -42.55 -3.37
C SER A 323 9.75 -41.75 -2.08
N HIS A 324 10.76 -41.69 -1.22
CA HIS A 324 10.69 -40.90 0.01
C HIS A 324 10.35 -39.41 -0.25
N MET A 325 10.78 -38.84 -1.38
CA MET A 325 10.40 -37.48 -1.76
C MET A 325 8.95 -37.37 -2.23
N ASP A 326 8.47 -38.32 -3.04
CA ASP A 326 7.06 -38.35 -3.44
C ASP A 326 6.16 -38.53 -2.22
N ARG A 327 6.57 -39.33 -1.22
CA ARG A 327 5.86 -39.41 0.08
C ARG A 327 5.87 -38.09 0.83
N THR A 328 7.01 -37.42 0.87
CA THR A 328 7.19 -36.11 1.53
C THR A 328 6.22 -35.09 0.96
N ALA A 329 6.20 -34.98 -0.36
CA ALA A 329 5.36 -34.01 -1.04
C ALA A 329 3.88 -34.41 -1.06
N LEU A 330 3.54 -35.69 -1.15
CA LEU A 330 2.18 -36.18 -0.98
C LEU A 330 1.65 -35.82 0.41
N SER A 331 2.42 -36.12 1.47
CA SER A 331 2.05 -35.77 2.84
C SER A 331 1.91 -34.26 3.04
N SER A 332 2.82 -33.47 2.44
CA SER A 332 2.72 -32.01 2.43
C SER A 332 1.44 -31.53 1.73
N ALA A 333 1.13 -32.05 0.55
CA ALA A 333 -0.06 -31.67 -0.22
C ALA A 333 -1.35 -32.02 0.52
N ILE A 334 -1.44 -33.23 1.08
CA ILE A 334 -2.60 -33.67 1.87
C ILE A 334 -2.77 -32.83 3.14
N LEU A 335 -1.68 -32.44 3.79
CA LEU A 335 -1.71 -31.55 4.94
C LEU A 335 -2.19 -30.13 4.56
N GLU A 336 -1.75 -29.61 3.41
CA GLU A 336 -2.25 -28.33 2.87
C GLU A 336 -3.74 -28.41 2.51
N ILE A 337 -4.22 -29.51 1.95
CA ILE A 337 -5.66 -29.75 1.71
C ILE A 337 -6.44 -29.76 3.02
N LYS A 338 -5.93 -30.45 4.06
CA LYS A 338 -6.54 -30.45 5.39
C LYS A 338 -6.61 -29.04 5.99
N LYS A 339 -5.54 -28.25 5.87
CA LYS A 339 -5.48 -26.85 6.33
C LYS A 339 -6.47 -25.97 5.56
N LEU A 340 -6.54 -26.14 4.24
CA LEU A 340 -7.50 -25.42 3.39
C LEU A 340 -8.93 -25.74 3.82
N HIS A 341 -9.26 -27.03 3.97
CA HIS A 341 -10.58 -27.47 4.42
C HIS A 341 -10.94 -26.86 5.78
N LYS A 342 -10.04 -26.94 6.76
CA LYS A 342 -10.23 -26.32 8.08
C LYS A 342 -10.49 -24.81 7.98
N LYS A 343 -9.69 -24.09 7.19
CA LYS A 343 -9.83 -22.63 7.09
C LYS A 343 -11.10 -22.20 6.35
N LEU A 344 -11.53 -22.95 5.34
CA LEU A 344 -12.82 -22.71 4.66
C LEU A 344 -14.01 -22.93 5.61
N ARG A 345 -13.93 -23.91 6.52
CA ARG A 345 -14.93 -24.12 7.59
C ARG A 345 -14.96 -22.94 8.56
N GLU A 346 -13.81 -22.47 9.05
CA GLU A 346 -13.72 -21.29 9.92
C GLU A 346 -14.30 -20.04 9.24
N LEU A 347 -14.03 -19.84 7.93
CA LEU A 347 -14.61 -18.74 7.16
C LEU A 347 -16.12 -18.89 7.00
N ALA A 348 -16.62 -20.11 6.79
CA ALA A 348 -18.05 -20.41 6.72
C ALA A 348 -18.76 -20.17 8.07
N GLU A 349 -18.14 -20.53 9.20
CA GLU A 349 -18.63 -20.20 10.55
C GLU A 349 -18.74 -18.69 10.75
N LYS A 350 -17.70 -17.94 10.37
CA LYS A 350 -17.70 -16.47 10.43
C LYS A 350 -18.80 -15.86 9.55
N LEU A 351 -19.04 -16.40 8.36
CA LEU A 351 -20.12 -15.96 7.45
C LEU A 351 -21.52 -16.32 7.95
N ASN A 352 -21.73 -17.53 8.45
CA ASN A 352 -22.98 -17.93 9.08
C ASN A 352 -23.31 -17.05 10.28
N ALA A 353 -22.30 -16.68 11.09
CA ALA A 353 -22.49 -15.74 12.20
C ALA A 353 -22.94 -14.34 11.73
N MET A 354 -22.55 -13.92 10.53
CA MET A 354 -23.00 -12.65 9.93
C MET A 354 -24.40 -12.74 9.32
N ILE A 355 -24.75 -13.89 8.74
CA ILE A 355 -26.05 -14.13 8.09
C ILE A 355 -27.15 -14.45 9.12
N SER A 356 -26.78 -15.04 10.25
CA SER A 356 -27.73 -15.49 11.25
C SER A 356 -28.51 -14.32 11.85
N PRO A 357 -29.85 -14.40 11.93
CA PRO A 357 -30.68 -13.40 12.60
C PRO A 357 -30.55 -13.45 14.13
N LEU A 358 -29.86 -14.45 14.68
CA LEU A 358 -29.60 -14.61 16.10
C LEU A 358 -28.26 -13.97 16.47
N PRO A 359 -28.11 -13.42 17.70
CA PRO A 359 -26.84 -12.87 18.16
C PRO A 359 -25.82 -14.00 18.33
N THR A 360 -25.03 -14.23 17.29
CA THR A 360 -23.91 -15.17 17.29
C THR A 360 -22.61 -14.40 17.49
N THR A 361 -21.61 -15.05 18.11
CA THR A 361 -20.34 -14.40 18.39
C THR A 361 -19.39 -14.60 17.22
N PHE A 362 -18.98 -13.50 16.58
CA PHE A 362 -17.93 -13.53 15.58
C PHE A 362 -16.58 -13.73 16.29
N ILE A 363 -15.96 -14.89 16.10
CA ILE A 363 -14.66 -15.21 16.70
C ILE A 363 -13.58 -14.44 15.95
N LEU A 364 -12.89 -13.55 16.65
CA LEU A 364 -11.73 -12.81 16.14
C LEU A 364 -10.46 -13.60 16.47
N ASP A 365 -9.59 -13.79 15.49
CA ASP A 365 -8.28 -14.38 15.71
C ASP A 365 -7.34 -13.41 16.45
N ASP A 366 -6.51 -13.91 17.38
CA ASP A 366 -5.55 -13.10 18.14
C ASP A 366 -4.53 -12.34 17.27
N ALA A 367 -4.34 -12.77 16.00
CA ALA A 367 -3.43 -12.18 15.03
C ALA A 367 -3.93 -10.86 14.38
N THR A 368 -5.12 -10.37 14.75
CA THR A 368 -5.86 -9.29 14.07
C THR A 368 -5.25 -7.88 14.16
N LYS A 369 -4.21 -7.65 14.97
CA LYS A 369 -3.57 -6.32 15.09
C LYS A 369 -2.54 -6.08 13.98
N SER A 370 -2.99 -5.85 12.75
CA SER A 370 -2.12 -5.27 11.72
C SER A 370 -1.83 -3.80 12.06
N SER A 371 -0.56 -3.47 12.30
CA SER A 371 -0.14 -2.08 12.56
C SER A 371 -0.34 -1.24 11.31
N ASN A 372 -1.06 -0.12 11.43
CA ASN A 372 -1.22 0.89 10.37
C ASN A 372 0.08 1.66 10.09
N PHE A 373 1.12 1.43 10.88
CA PHE A 373 2.43 2.08 10.74
C PHE A 373 3.52 1.07 10.36
N HIS A 374 4.31 1.45 9.37
CA HIS A 374 5.60 0.87 9.03
C HIS A 374 6.71 1.57 9.80
N TRP A 375 6.93 1.14 11.04
CA TRP A 375 7.96 1.73 11.88
C TRP A 375 9.36 1.37 11.39
N PHE A 376 10.29 2.34 11.50
CA PHE A 376 11.73 2.19 11.29
C PHE A 376 12.13 1.72 9.88
N ASP A 377 11.34 2.08 8.89
CA ASP A 377 11.74 1.89 7.50
C ASP A 377 12.85 2.88 7.13
N SER A 378 13.92 2.38 6.52
CA SER A 378 15.13 3.17 6.33
C SER A 378 14.99 4.26 5.26
N GLU A 379 14.13 4.07 4.24
CA GLU A 379 13.81 5.14 3.28
C GLU A 379 13.06 6.27 3.95
N ASP A 380 12.14 5.93 4.86
CA ASP A 380 11.33 6.92 5.56
C ASP A 380 12.20 7.74 6.50
N MET A 381 13.13 7.09 7.22
CA MET A 381 14.13 7.78 8.04
C MET A 381 15.06 8.68 7.22
N LYS A 382 15.61 8.19 6.10
CA LYS A 382 16.46 9.00 5.20
C LYS A 382 15.67 10.16 4.60
N GLY A 383 14.42 9.92 4.21
CA GLY A 383 13.54 10.94 3.66
C GLY A 383 13.21 12.02 4.67
N THR A 384 12.95 11.64 5.92
CA THR A 384 12.78 12.56 7.05
C THR A 384 14.04 13.38 7.30
N LEU A 385 15.23 12.76 7.25
CA LEU A 385 16.50 13.49 7.40
C LEU A 385 16.69 14.52 6.28
N ILE A 386 16.38 14.18 5.03
CA ILE A 386 16.41 15.12 3.90
C ILE A 386 15.45 16.28 4.16
N THR A 387 14.22 15.99 4.60
CA THR A 387 13.25 17.05 4.89
C THR A 387 13.70 17.96 6.05
N PHE A 388 14.35 17.42 7.07
CA PHE A 388 14.99 18.20 8.13
C PHE A 388 16.09 19.12 7.60
N LEU A 389 16.93 18.63 6.69
CA LEU A 389 17.98 19.45 6.05
C LEU A 389 17.38 20.55 5.17
N ILE A 390 16.32 20.25 4.41
CA ILE A 390 15.59 21.23 3.59
C ILE A 390 14.96 22.31 4.48
N PHE A 391 14.35 21.93 5.61
CA PHE A 391 13.79 22.86 6.58
C PHE A 391 14.86 23.85 7.05
N TRP A 392 15.99 23.38 7.57
CA TRP A 392 17.05 24.26 8.05
C TRP A 392 17.70 25.09 6.95
N PHE A 393 17.94 24.50 5.78
CA PHE A 393 18.48 25.23 4.64
C PHE A 393 17.58 26.39 4.21
N THR A 394 16.27 26.16 4.15
CA THR A 394 15.30 27.22 3.81
C THR A 394 15.11 28.23 4.93
N VAL A 395 15.21 27.82 6.21
CA VAL A 395 15.25 28.75 7.35
C VAL A 395 16.48 29.66 7.27
N PHE A 396 17.65 29.13 6.93
CA PHE A 396 18.85 29.97 6.74
C PHE A 396 18.67 30.95 5.58
N ILE A 397 18.10 30.50 4.45
CA ILE A 397 17.75 31.41 3.34
C ILE A 397 16.81 32.52 3.83
N TRP A 398 15.78 32.15 4.59
CA TRP A 398 14.82 33.10 5.12
C TRP A 398 15.46 34.14 6.06
N ILE A 399 16.31 33.71 6.99
CA ILE A 399 16.96 34.61 7.97
C ILE A 399 17.97 35.55 7.30
N PHE A 400 18.81 35.04 6.39
CA PHE A 400 19.92 35.82 5.82
C PHE A 400 19.55 36.61 4.57
N PHE A 401 18.62 36.11 3.75
CA PHE A 401 18.26 36.74 2.47
C PHE A 401 16.88 37.39 2.48
N ASN A 402 16.03 37.08 3.47
CA ASN A 402 14.66 37.58 3.61
C ASN A 402 13.90 37.65 2.27
N PRO A 403 13.68 36.50 1.61
CA PRO A 403 12.99 36.47 0.33
C PRO A 403 11.56 37.02 0.47
N PRO A 404 10.96 37.55 -0.61
CA PRO A 404 9.71 38.31 -0.55
C PRO A 404 8.49 37.53 -0.03
N ALA A 405 8.55 36.20 0.06
CA ALA A 405 7.51 35.38 0.69
C ALA A 405 7.78 35.00 2.15
N GLY A 406 8.85 35.50 2.76
CA GLY A 406 9.17 35.26 4.16
C GLY A 406 9.23 33.76 4.50
N PHE A 407 8.54 33.38 5.58
CA PHE A 407 8.56 32.01 6.11
C PHE A 407 7.69 31.02 5.29
N THR A 408 6.83 31.53 4.39
CA THR A 408 6.04 30.67 3.50
C THR A 408 6.93 29.79 2.60
N ILE A 409 8.15 30.23 2.23
CA ILE A 409 9.13 29.41 1.49
C ILE A 409 9.53 28.17 2.28
N VAL A 410 9.80 28.34 3.57
CA VAL A 410 10.16 27.23 4.47
C VAL A 410 9.03 26.22 4.52
N THR A 411 7.79 26.72 4.66
CA THR A 411 6.58 25.89 4.70
C THR A 411 6.38 25.08 3.42
N LEU A 412 6.41 25.75 2.26
CA LEU A 412 6.19 25.08 0.97
C LEU A 412 7.29 24.08 0.62
N ALA A 413 8.56 24.44 0.84
CA ALA A 413 9.69 23.54 0.61
C ALA A 413 9.61 22.28 1.47
N THR A 414 9.38 22.45 2.78
CA THR A 414 9.36 21.33 3.74
C THR A 414 8.20 20.37 3.47
N VAL A 415 7.02 20.90 3.13
CA VAL A 415 5.82 20.11 2.87
C VAL A 415 5.95 19.36 1.54
N LEU A 416 6.35 20.04 0.47
CA LEU A 416 6.52 19.41 -0.85
C LEU A 416 7.72 18.46 -0.90
N ALA A 417 8.74 18.64 -0.05
CA ALA A 417 9.83 17.68 0.10
C ALA A 417 9.33 16.28 0.47
N THR A 418 8.24 16.17 1.22
CA THR A 418 7.64 14.89 1.58
C THR A 418 7.09 14.15 0.36
N HIS A 419 6.60 14.88 -0.65
CA HIS A 419 6.09 14.32 -1.90
C HIS A 419 7.17 14.01 -2.94
N THR A 420 8.34 14.65 -2.88
CA THR A 420 9.44 14.46 -3.84
C THR A 420 10.50 13.46 -3.37
N THR A 421 10.74 13.36 -2.06
CA THR A 421 11.86 12.57 -1.52
C THR A 421 11.51 11.08 -1.42
N PHE A 422 12.33 10.22 -2.02
CA PHE A 422 12.09 8.77 -2.17
C PHE A 422 10.72 8.43 -2.79
N SER A 423 10.24 9.32 -3.66
CA SER A 423 8.98 9.21 -4.39
C SER A 423 9.26 9.21 -5.91
N PRO A 424 8.42 8.58 -6.74
CA PRO A 424 8.57 8.63 -8.19
C PRO A 424 8.35 10.03 -8.78
N VAL A 425 7.86 11.00 -7.99
CA VAL A 425 7.63 12.39 -8.41
C VAL A 425 8.95 13.17 -8.35
N LYS A 426 9.55 13.43 -9.51
CA LYS A 426 10.79 14.22 -9.62
C LYS A 426 10.49 15.72 -9.53
N PRO A 427 11.31 16.54 -8.86
CA PRO A 427 11.13 18.00 -8.81
C PRO A 427 10.97 18.67 -10.19
N PRO A 428 11.73 18.31 -11.24
CA PRO A 428 11.52 18.86 -12.59
C PRO A 428 10.13 18.60 -13.17
N MET A 429 9.49 17.47 -12.83
CA MET A 429 8.12 17.19 -13.27
C MET A 429 7.13 18.17 -12.65
N LEU A 430 7.34 18.56 -11.38
CA LEU A 430 6.54 19.58 -10.71
C LEU A 430 6.77 20.96 -11.32
N ILE A 431 8.02 21.30 -11.67
CA ILE A 431 8.36 22.55 -12.37
C ILE A 431 7.57 22.65 -13.68
N VAL A 432 7.60 21.61 -14.52
CA VAL A 432 6.85 21.59 -15.79
C VAL A 432 5.34 21.68 -15.57
N ALA A 433 4.80 20.91 -14.62
CA ALA A 433 3.37 20.90 -14.32
C ALA A 433 2.86 22.26 -13.81
N LEU A 434 3.60 22.89 -12.89
CA LEU A 434 3.25 24.20 -12.34
C LEU A 434 3.50 25.34 -13.33
N SER A 435 4.50 25.22 -14.21
CA SER A 435 4.74 26.22 -15.26
C SER A 435 3.53 26.38 -16.18
N GLY A 436 2.92 25.28 -16.62
CA GLY A 436 1.69 25.32 -17.42
C GLY A 436 0.52 25.98 -16.68
N SER A 437 0.38 25.72 -15.38
CA SER A 437 -0.60 26.39 -14.52
C SER A 437 -0.36 27.89 -14.44
N PHE A 438 0.89 28.32 -14.22
CA PHE A 438 1.22 29.72 -14.04
C PHE A 438 1.12 30.53 -15.32
N VAL A 439 1.44 29.95 -16.49
CA VAL A 439 1.19 30.60 -17.77
C VAL A 439 -0.30 30.87 -17.94
N TYR A 440 -1.15 29.87 -17.68
CA TYR A 440 -2.59 30.04 -17.76
C TYR A 440 -3.12 31.05 -16.73
N ALA A 441 -2.68 30.96 -15.47
CA ALA A 441 -3.05 31.90 -14.41
C ALA A 441 -2.62 33.34 -14.74
N THR A 442 -1.44 33.53 -15.34
CA THR A 442 -0.96 34.85 -15.79
C THR A 442 -1.87 35.43 -16.87
N LEU A 443 -2.26 34.64 -17.87
CA LEU A 443 -3.21 35.07 -18.90
C LEU A 443 -4.55 35.48 -18.29
N MET A 444 -5.07 34.69 -17.34
CA MET A 444 -6.32 34.99 -16.66
C MET A 444 -6.22 36.23 -15.76
N TYR A 445 -5.10 36.41 -15.06
CA TYR A 445 -4.84 37.56 -14.18
C TYR A 445 -4.75 38.87 -14.97
N VAL A 446 -4.16 38.86 -16.16
CA VAL A 446 -3.98 40.06 -16.98
C VAL A 446 -5.22 40.38 -17.83
N LEU A 447 -5.82 39.36 -18.46
CA LEU A 447 -6.87 39.57 -19.47
C LEU A 447 -8.28 39.53 -18.90
N VAL A 448 -8.54 38.71 -17.87
CA VAL A 448 -9.91 38.43 -17.41
C VAL A 448 -10.20 39.13 -16.10
N LEU A 449 -9.40 38.86 -15.06
CA LEU A 449 -9.65 39.28 -13.68
C LEU A 449 -9.94 40.80 -13.54
N PRO A 450 -9.18 41.72 -14.18
CA PRO A 450 -9.40 43.17 -14.04
C PRO A 450 -10.72 43.66 -14.63
N HIS A 451 -11.34 42.88 -15.52
CA HIS A 451 -12.60 43.21 -16.18
C HIS A 451 -13.82 42.62 -15.46
N LEU A 452 -13.63 41.89 -14.36
CA LEU A 452 -14.73 41.35 -13.55
C LEU A 452 -15.21 42.41 -12.55
N HIS A 453 -16.49 42.76 -12.65
CA HIS A 453 -17.11 43.77 -11.80
C HIS A 453 -18.11 43.16 -10.81
N TYR A 454 -18.77 42.07 -11.19
CA TYR A 454 -19.84 41.45 -10.40
C TYR A 454 -19.44 40.08 -9.84
N GLY A 455 -20.01 39.73 -8.68
CA GLY A 455 -19.75 38.44 -8.04
C GLY A 455 -20.16 37.24 -8.89
N TRP A 456 -21.21 37.34 -9.71
CA TRP A 456 -21.61 36.24 -10.61
C TRP A 456 -20.60 36.03 -11.75
N GLU A 457 -19.94 37.09 -12.22
CA GLU A 457 -18.87 37.00 -13.24
C GLU A 457 -17.66 36.27 -12.67
N LEU A 458 -17.28 36.58 -11.42
CA LEU A 458 -16.24 35.85 -10.68
C LEU A 458 -16.62 34.38 -10.48
N GLY A 459 -17.88 34.11 -10.14
CA GLY A 459 -18.41 32.75 -9.99
C GLY A 459 -18.30 31.93 -11.27
N LEU A 460 -18.70 32.52 -12.39
CA LEU A 460 -18.60 31.91 -13.71
C LEU A 460 -17.14 31.70 -14.12
N PHE A 461 -16.27 32.68 -13.86
CA PHE A 461 -14.83 32.55 -14.09
C PHE A 461 -14.22 31.37 -13.32
N LEU A 462 -14.49 31.27 -12.02
CA LEU A 462 -13.98 30.18 -11.17
C LEU A 462 -14.56 28.81 -11.58
N PHE A 463 -15.84 28.76 -11.95
CA PHE A 463 -16.45 27.56 -12.48
C PHE A 463 -15.77 27.11 -13.77
N LEU A 464 -15.57 28.01 -14.73
CA LEU A 464 -14.91 27.68 -16.00
C LEU A 464 -13.45 27.28 -15.80
N TYR A 465 -12.71 27.98 -14.95
CA TYR A 465 -11.33 27.60 -14.60
C TYR A 465 -11.30 26.18 -14.01
N GLY A 466 -12.15 25.91 -13.01
CA GLY A 466 -12.30 24.60 -12.40
C GLY A 466 -12.65 23.53 -13.43
N PHE A 467 -13.60 23.83 -14.32
CA PHE A 467 -14.11 22.90 -15.31
C PHE A 467 -13.04 22.52 -16.31
N ILE A 468 -12.24 23.49 -16.75
CA ILE A 468 -11.07 23.23 -17.60
C ILE A 468 -10.09 22.30 -16.90
N GLY A 469 -9.80 22.58 -15.62
CA GLY A 469 -8.93 21.77 -14.79
C GLY A 469 -9.38 20.32 -14.62
N TYR A 470 -10.67 20.06 -14.37
CA TYR A 470 -11.16 18.70 -14.11
C TYR A 470 -11.54 17.92 -15.37
N TYR A 471 -12.01 18.61 -16.42
CA TYR A 471 -12.53 17.96 -17.62
C TYR A 471 -11.45 17.73 -18.68
N PHE A 472 -10.67 18.76 -19.02
CA PHE A 472 -9.70 18.70 -20.12
C PHE A 472 -8.31 18.24 -19.69
N ILE A 473 -7.91 18.53 -18.46
CA ILE A 473 -6.57 18.17 -17.96
C ILE A 473 -6.58 16.76 -17.38
N ASN A 474 -5.50 16.02 -17.60
CA ASN A 474 -5.30 14.70 -17.01
C ASN A 474 -5.51 14.75 -15.48
N PRO A 475 -6.27 13.82 -14.87
CA PRO A 475 -6.57 13.86 -13.43
C PRO A 475 -5.32 13.96 -12.53
N LYS A 476 -4.21 13.34 -12.97
CA LYS A 476 -2.91 13.40 -12.29
C LYS A 476 -2.26 14.79 -12.30
N LEU A 477 -2.61 15.64 -13.27
CA LEU A 477 -2.09 17.01 -13.44
C LEU A 477 -3.10 18.09 -13.05
N SER A 478 -4.39 17.76 -12.99
CA SER A 478 -5.50 18.65 -12.65
C SER A 478 -5.26 19.40 -11.33
N LEU A 479 -4.78 18.69 -10.30
CA LEU A 479 -4.41 19.28 -9.01
C LEU A 479 -3.40 20.43 -9.15
N PHE A 480 -2.30 20.19 -9.89
CA PHE A 480 -1.25 21.20 -10.09
C PHE A 480 -1.75 22.39 -10.92
N PHE A 481 -2.62 22.14 -11.89
CA PHE A 481 -3.24 23.20 -12.66
C PHE A 481 -4.13 24.12 -11.80
N LEU A 482 -4.93 23.54 -10.90
CA LEU A 482 -5.87 24.28 -10.05
C LEU A 482 -5.18 25.05 -8.92
N ILE A 483 -3.96 24.68 -8.52
CA ILE A 483 -3.13 25.50 -7.62
C ILE A 483 -2.89 26.90 -8.22
N GLY A 484 -2.94 27.06 -9.54
CA GLY A 484 -2.90 28.37 -10.21
C GLY A 484 -3.98 29.35 -9.74
N ILE A 485 -5.17 28.88 -9.36
CA ILE A 485 -6.24 29.74 -8.81
C ILE A 485 -5.79 30.38 -7.49
N ILE A 486 -5.05 29.65 -6.66
CA ILE A 486 -4.52 30.16 -5.40
C ILE A 486 -3.51 31.28 -5.66
N THR A 487 -2.73 31.19 -6.75
CA THR A 487 -1.76 32.22 -7.13
C THR A 487 -2.40 33.50 -7.66
N LEU A 488 -3.68 33.48 -8.07
CA LEU A 488 -4.41 34.68 -8.48
C LEU A 488 -4.66 35.64 -7.31
N GLY A 489 -4.53 35.19 -6.05
CA GLY A 489 -4.64 36.04 -4.88
C GLY A 489 -6.05 36.63 -4.67
N ILE A 490 -7.10 35.86 -4.98
CA ILE A 490 -8.49 36.32 -4.87
C ILE A 490 -8.86 36.56 -3.41
N GLU A 491 -9.10 37.82 -3.06
CA GLU A 491 -9.47 38.30 -1.73
C GLU A 491 -10.73 39.21 -1.78
N ASN A 492 -11.29 39.55 -0.61
CA ASN A 492 -12.47 40.45 -0.52
C ASN A 492 -12.24 41.80 -1.18
N VAL A 493 -11.02 42.32 -1.07
CA VAL A 493 -10.59 43.56 -1.74
C VAL A 493 -9.42 43.20 -2.63
N MET A 494 -9.68 43.16 -3.93
CA MET A 494 -8.64 42.87 -4.92
C MET A 494 -7.75 44.09 -5.15
N SER A 495 -6.45 43.91 -4.95
CA SER A 495 -5.43 44.87 -5.39
C SER A 495 -4.68 44.30 -6.60
N TYR A 496 -4.78 44.99 -7.73
CA TYR A 496 -4.12 44.57 -8.97
C TYR A 496 -2.68 45.09 -8.99
N ASN A 497 -1.75 44.23 -8.62
CA ASN A 497 -0.32 44.52 -8.69
C ASN A 497 0.40 43.34 -9.35
N PHE A 498 0.73 43.52 -10.62
CA PHE A 498 1.43 42.51 -11.41
C PHE A 498 2.79 42.12 -10.81
N GLY A 499 3.47 43.05 -10.12
CA GLY A 499 4.71 42.78 -9.41
C GLY A 499 4.53 41.80 -8.24
N ILE A 500 3.47 41.95 -7.43
CA ILE A 500 3.16 41.03 -6.33
C ILE A 500 2.80 39.63 -6.89
N PHE A 501 2.04 39.60 -7.98
CA PHE A 501 1.70 38.36 -8.67
C PHE A 501 2.95 37.63 -9.20
N LEU A 502 3.82 38.32 -9.93
CA LEU A 502 5.09 37.74 -10.42
C LEU A 502 6.00 37.30 -9.27
N THR A 503 6.03 38.04 -8.17
CA THR A 503 6.81 37.70 -6.99
C THR A 503 6.32 36.39 -6.36
N THR A 504 5.01 36.17 -6.33
CA THR A 504 4.40 34.90 -5.86
C THR A 504 4.83 33.72 -6.73
N ILE A 505 4.86 33.90 -8.06
CA ILE A 505 5.34 32.87 -9.00
C ILE A 505 6.85 32.61 -8.80
N LEU A 506 7.66 33.66 -8.67
CA LEU A 506 9.10 33.56 -8.44
C LEU A 506 9.41 32.75 -7.17
N VAL A 507 8.70 33.03 -6.09
CA VAL A 507 8.79 32.30 -4.82
C VAL A 507 8.56 30.81 -5.01
N VAL A 508 7.58 30.44 -5.84
CA VAL A 508 7.32 29.02 -6.14
C VAL A 508 8.52 28.36 -6.81
N TYR A 509 9.11 29.01 -7.81
CA TYR A 509 10.29 28.48 -8.49
C TYR A 509 11.52 28.41 -7.59
N ILE A 510 11.72 29.37 -6.68
CA ILE A 510 12.83 29.34 -5.72
C ILE A 510 12.76 28.07 -4.87
N PHE A 511 11.62 27.76 -4.25
CA PHE A 511 11.56 26.55 -3.43
C PHE A 511 11.64 25.26 -4.27
N LEU A 512 11.08 25.24 -5.49
CA LEU A 512 11.21 24.08 -6.39
C LEU A 512 12.67 23.84 -6.78
N PHE A 513 13.45 24.91 -6.96
CA PHE A 513 14.89 24.83 -7.19
C PHE A 513 15.62 24.24 -5.97
N VAL A 514 15.26 24.66 -4.75
CA VAL A 514 15.79 24.04 -3.51
C VAL A 514 15.50 22.55 -3.48
N LEU A 515 14.27 22.13 -3.79
CA LEU A 515 13.91 20.71 -3.85
C LEU A 515 14.71 19.95 -4.92
N TRP A 516 15.01 20.59 -6.04
CA TRP A 516 15.83 20.00 -7.09
C TRP A 516 17.29 19.82 -6.65
N LEU A 517 17.85 20.75 -5.87
CA LEU A 517 19.19 20.63 -5.28
C LEU A 517 19.28 19.43 -4.31
N PHE A 518 18.31 19.30 -3.42
CA PHE A 518 18.24 18.20 -2.44
C PHE A 518 17.79 16.85 -3.03
N TYR A 519 17.43 16.81 -4.32
CA TYR A 519 17.13 15.55 -5.00
C TYR A 519 18.37 14.65 -5.13
N TYR A 520 19.56 15.25 -5.20
CA TYR A 520 20.84 14.55 -5.39
C TYR A 520 21.69 14.47 -4.11
N ILE A 521 21.47 15.35 -3.13
CA ILE A 521 22.29 15.48 -1.91
C ILE A 521 21.38 15.36 -0.68
N PRO A 522 21.75 14.59 0.38
CA PRO A 522 22.95 13.78 0.57
C PRO A 522 22.83 12.32 0.07
N PHE A 523 21.62 11.85 -0.24
CA PHE A 523 21.39 10.50 -0.76
C PHE A 523 20.85 10.56 -2.18
N SER A 524 21.44 9.77 -3.09
CA SER A 524 20.92 9.64 -4.45
C SER A 524 19.54 9.00 -4.44
N THR A 525 18.55 9.72 -4.98
CA THR A 525 17.17 9.23 -5.20
C THR A 525 16.95 8.70 -6.62
N LYS A 526 18.03 8.44 -7.37
CA LYS A 526 17.99 7.88 -8.73
C LYS A 526 17.37 6.47 -8.71
N PRO A 527 16.39 6.14 -9.59
CA PRO A 527 15.71 4.84 -9.59
C PRO A 527 16.65 3.63 -9.68
N GLU A 528 17.72 3.74 -10.47
CA GLU A 528 18.71 2.69 -10.72
C GLU A 528 19.49 2.35 -9.44
N HIS A 529 20.00 3.37 -8.76
CA HIS A 529 20.70 3.24 -7.48
C HIS A 529 19.76 2.71 -6.38
N LEU A 530 18.52 3.20 -6.33
CA LEU A 530 17.52 2.71 -5.38
C LEU A 530 17.20 1.24 -5.64
N PHE A 531 17.03 0.82 -6.88
CA PHE A 531 16.76 -0.56 -7.24
C PHE A 531 17.90 -1.50 -6.78
N LEU A 532 19.16 -1.17 -7.09
CA LEU A 532 20.32 -1.97 -6.66
C LEU A 532 20.43 -2.05 -5.13
N MET A 533 20.18 -0.94 -4.44
CA MET A 533 20.20 -0.88 -2.99
C MET A 533 19.07 -1.72 -2.36
N MET A 534 17.89 -1.78 -2.97
CA MET A 534 16.80 -2.68 -2.56
C MET A 534 17.15 -4.15 -2.82
N LYS A 535 17.78 -4.46 -3.96
CA LYS A 535 18.26 -5.82 -4.28
C LYS A 535 19.22 -6.31 -3.21
N GLN A 536 20.23 -5.51 -2.86
CA GLN A 536 21.20 -5.89 -1.82
C GLN A 536 20.53 -6.03 -0.44
N ARG A 537 19.57 -5.15 -0.11
CA ARG A 537 18.84 -5.24 1.15
C ARG A 537 17.97 -6.49 1.23
N PHE A 538 17.31 -6.86 0.14
CA PHE A 538 16.52 -8.08 0.03
C PHE A 538 17.36 -9.29 0.43
N PHE A 539 18.53 -9.50 -0.18
CA PHE A 539 19.42 -10.61 0.18
C PHE A 539 19.94 -10.52 1.62
N LYS A 540 20.26 -9.33 2.13
CA LYS A 540 20.67 -9.14 3.55
C LYS A 540 19.56 -9.50 4.54
N PHE A 541 18.31 -9.16 4.24
CA PHE A 541 17.18 -9.57 5.07
C PHE A 541 16.93 -11.07 4.98
N SER A 542 17.02 -11.64 3.78
CA SER A 542 16.91 -13.07 3.59
C SER A 542 17.98 -13.84 4.36
N GLN A 543 19.23 -13.41 4.30
CA GLN A 543 20.35 -13.96 5.06
C GLN A 543 20.07 -13.93 6.57
N LYS A 544 19.58 -12.81 7.11
CA LYS A 544 19.30 -12.65 8.54
C LYS A 544 18.17 -13.58 9.03
N ILE A 545 17.13 -13.75 8.22
CA ILE A 545 16.02 -14.68 8.51
C ILE A 545 16.52 -16.12 8.49
N LEU A 546 17.31 -16.49 7.49
CA LEU A 546 17.92 -17.82 7.36
C LEU A 546 18.89 -18.13 8.49
N GLN A 547 19.74 -17.16 8.87
CA GLN A 547 20.67 -17.30 9.98
C GLN A 547 19.91 -17.55 11.29
N ARG A 548 18.83 -16.80 11.55
CA ARG A 548 18.00 -17.03 12.73
C ARG A 548 17.30 -18.38 12.69
N SER A 549 16.79 -18.79 11.52
CA SER A 549 16.20 -20.11 11.35
C SER A 549 17.21 -21.21 11.68
N ASN A 550 18.46 -21.08 11.25
CA ASN A 550 19.53 -22.03 11.57
C ASN A 550 19.91 -21.98 13.06
N ASP A 551 19.99 -20.78 13.66
CA ASP A 551 20.28 -20.63 15.10
C ASP A 551 19.18 -21.23 15.99
N LEU A 552 17.91 -21.13 15.56
CA LEU A 552 16.77 -21.75 16.26
C LEU A 552 16.90 -23.27 16.30
N LEU A 553 17.33 -23.88 15.19
CA LEU A 553 17.54 -25.31 15.05
C LEU A 553 18.76 -25.77 15.86
N ASN A 554 19.82 -24.95 15.94
CA ASN A 554 21.01 -25.24 16.74
C ASN A 554 20.87 -24.85 18.23
N HIS A 555 19.66 -24.57 18.71
CA HIS A 555 19.36 -24.11 20.07
C HIS A 555 20.16 -22.88 20.55
N LYS A 556 20.68 -22.05 19.64
CA LYS A 556 21.40 -20.81 19.97
C LYS A 556 20.41 -19.69 20.27
N LYS A 557 20.40 -19.21 21.52
CA LYS A 557 19.57 -18.08 21.95
C LYS A 557 20.36 -16.77 21.91
N THR A 558 20.14 -15.97 20.87
CA THR A 558 20.61 -14.58 20.80
C THR A 558 19.43 -13.62 20.69
N LEU A 559 19.21 -12.80 21.71
CA LEU A 559 18.14 -11.78 21.73
C LEU A 559 18.30 -10.77 20.58
N TRP A 560 19.54 -10.38 20.29
CA TRP A 560 19.84 -9.46 19.20
C TRP A 560 19.51 -10.06 17.82
N GLY A 561 19.85 -11.34 17.61
CA GLY A 561 19.48 -12.08 16.40
C GLY A 561 17.97 -12.20 16.22
N GLU A 562 17.22 -12.35 17.31
CA GLU A 562 15.74 -12.36 17.27
C GLU A 562 15.15 -11.02 16.84
N LEU A 563 15.63 -9.92 17.41
CA LEU A 563 15.19 -8.57 17.03
C LEU A 563 15.51 -8.27 15.56
N VAL A 564 16.72 -8.60 15.11
CA VAL A 564 17.15 -8.39 13.72
C VAL A 564 16.36 -9.25 12.75
N ALA A 565 16.04 -10.50 13.10
CA ALA A 565 15.23 -11.37 12.27
C ALA A 565 13.77 -10.90 12.20
N ARG A 566 13.17 -10.47 13.32
CA ARG A 566 11.83 -9.85 13.32
C ARG A 566 11.78 -8.59 12.48
N TYR A 567 12.79 -7.73 12.57
CA TYR A 567 12.91 -6.55 11.72
C TYR A 567 12.99 -6.96 10.24
N SER A 568 13.84 -7.93 9.91
CA SER A 568 14.03 -8.40 8.54
C SER A 568 12.77 -9.02 7.97
N ASP A 569 12.07 -9.86 8.74
CA ASP A 569 10.78 -10.44 8.39
C ASP A 569 9.72 -9.36 8.16
N TYR A 570 9.63 -8.37 9.04
CA TYR A 570 8.68 -7.28 8.91
C TYR A 570 8.91 -6.41 7.64
N HIS A 571 10.17 -6.21 7.22
CA HIS A 571 10.52 -5.32 6.11
C HIS A 571 10.83 -6.02 4.77
N LEU A 572 10.97 -7.34 4.72
CA LEU A 572 11.37 -8.08 3.51
C LEU A 572 10.39 -7.84 2.35
N MET A 573 9.10 -8.11 2.57
CA MET A 573 8.08 -7.94 1.54
C MET A 573 7.93 -6.48 1.09
N ASN A 574 8.06 -5.52 2.01
CA ASN A 574 8.03 -4.10 1.65
C ASN A 574 9.22 -3.70 0.76
N THR A 575 10.39 -4.28 1.02
CA THR A 575 11.60 -4.07 0.20
C THR A 575 11.39 -4.57 -1.22
N VAL A 576 10.78 -5.76 -1.39
CA VAL A 576 10.47 -6.31 -2.72
C VAL A 576 9.47 -5.43 -3.47
N LYS A 577 8.41 -4.96 -2.81
CA LYS A 577 7.43 -4.03 -3.43
C LYS A 577 8.05 -2.71 -3.85
N LYS A 578 8.96 -2.15 -3.04
CA LYS A 578 9.75 -0.97 -3.41
C LYS A 578 10.67 -1.27 -4.59
N MET A 579 11.31 -2.44 -4.63
CA MET A 579 12.14 -2.89 -5.74
C MET A 579 11.34 -2.96 -7.05
N GLN A 580 10.12 -3.53 -7.02
CA GLN A 580 9.18 -3.54 -8.16
C GLN A 580 8.82 -2.13 -8.62
N LEU A 581 8.53 -1.22 -7.68
CA LEU A 581 8.21 0.18 -7.99
C LEU A 581 9.36 0.86 -8.73
N TRP A 582 10.59 0.71 -8.24
CA TRP A 582 11.77 1.35 -8.85
C TRP A 582 12.15 0.71 -10.18
N ALA A 583 12.02 -0.62 -10.32
CA ALA A 583 12.17 -1.31 -11.61
C ALA A 583 11.26 -0.70 -12.69
N GLY A 584 10.01 -0.39 -12.33
CA GLY A 584 9.06 0.29 -13.22
C GLY A 584 9.35 1.77 -13.53
N LYS A 585 10.39 2.36 -12.92
CA LYS A 585 10.78 3.77 -13.09
C LYS A 585 12.17 3.98 -13.68
N ILE A 586 12.93 2.90 -13.91
CA ILE A 586 14.20 2.93 -14.63
C ILE A 586 13.94 3.29 -16.10
N ASP A 587 14.74 4.21 -16.63
CA ASP A 587 14.65 4.62 -18.03
C ASP A 587 15.60 3.75 -18.88
N THR A 588 15.01 2.74 -19.55
CA THR A 588 15.74 1.77 -20.37
C THR A 588 16.23 2.34 -21.69
N LYS A 589 15.81 3.53 -22.12
CA LYS A 589 16.31 4.17 -23.35
C LYS A 589 17.81 4.50 -23.32
N TYR A 590 18.39 4.47 -22.14
CA TYR A 590 19.78 4.80 -21.87
C TYR A 590 20.64 3.56 -21.56
N PHE A 591 20.03 2.37 -21.56
CA PHE A 591 20.72 1.11 -21.26
C PHE A 591 20.44 0.11 -22.38
N ASP A 592 21.38 -0.03 -23.31
CA ASP A 592 21.20 -0.86 -24.51
C ASP A 592 21.09 -2.36 -24.19
N THR A 593 21.61 -2.79 -23.03
CA THR A 593 21.62 -4.19 -22.57
C THR A 593 20.43 -4.57 -21.69
N LEU A 594 19.56 -3.62 -21.32
CA LEU A 594 18.69 -3.76 -20.16
C LEU A 594 17.21 -3.73 -20.51
N ASP A 595 16.55 -4.88 -20.29
CA ASP A 595 15.12 -5.05 -20.52
C ASP A 595 14.32 -4.83 -19.22
N ARG A 596 13.35 -3.92 -19.28
CA ARG A 596 12.44 -3.61 -18.17
C ARG A 596 11.56 -4.81 -17.81
N GLU A 597 11.17 -5.62 -18.78
CA GLU A 597 10.31 -6.77 -18.54
C GLU A 597 11.04 -7.82 -17.70
N ARG A 598 12.30 -8.10 -18.02
CA ARG A 598 13.17 -8.99 -17.24
C ARG A 598 13.44 -8.49 -15.82
N LEU A 599 13.68 -7.18 -15.64
CA LEU A 599 13.79 -6.60 -14.30
C LEU A 599 12.53 -6.85 -13.47
N LEU A 600 11.35 -6.64 -14.06
CA LEU A 600 10.08 -6.88 -13.38
C LEU A 600 9.87 -8.37 -13.09
N GLU A 601 10.27 -9.27 -14.00
CA GLU A 601 10.22 -10.71 -13.75
C GLU A 601 11.12 -11.12 -12.57
N PHE A 602 12.35 -10.62 -12.50
CA PHE A 602 13.23 -10.83 -11.34
C PHE A 602 12.58 -10.38 -10.04
N THR A 603 11.93 -9.22 -10.04
CA THR A 603 11.25 -8.72 -8.83
C THR A 603 10.01 -9.52 -8.45
N LYS A 604 9.34 -10.20 -9.39
CA LYS A 604 8.22 -11.12 -9.12
C LYS A 604 8.73 -12.43 -8.53
N GLU A 605 9.79 -13.02 -9.09
CA GLU A 605 10.41 -14.22 -8.49
C GLU A 605 10.97 -13.93 -7.09
N SER A 606 11.52 -12.74 -6.86
CA SER A 606 11.95 -12.29 -5.53
C SER A 606 10.79 -12.17 -4.53
N GLU A 607 9.57 -11.84 -5.00
CA GLU A 607 8.36 -11.80 -4.17
C GLU A 607 7.93 -13.20 -3.76
N THR A 608 7.94 -14.15 -4.70
CA THR A 608 7.70 -15.57 -4.43
C THR A 608 8.71 -16.11 -3.41
N PHE A 609 10.00 -15.84 -3.61
CA PHE A 609 11.06 -16.24 -2.67
C PHE A 609 10.86 -15.64 -1.29
N ALA A 610 10.56 -14.34 -1.20
CA ALA A 610 10.28 -13.68 0.07
C ALA A 610 9.09 -14.32 0.79
N CYS A 611 8.00 -14.60 0.08
CA CYS A 611 6.81 -15.23 0.63
C CYS A 611 7.15 -16.62 1.21
N LEU A 612 7.83 -17.47 0.43
CA LEU A 612 8.27 -18.80 0.87
C LEU A 612 9.21 -18.74 2.07
N LEU A 613 10.12 -17.76 2.10
CA LEU A 613 11.07 -17.59 3.20
C LEU A 613 10.36 -17.19 4.50
N GLN A 614 9.43 -16.24 4.45
CA GLN A 614 8.65 -15.81 5.62
C GLN A 614 7.77 -16.95 6.14
N LEU A 615 7.13 -17.68 5.22
CA LEU A 615 6.35 -18.87 5.57
C LEU A 615 7.23 -19.90 6.27
N MET A 616 8.37 -20.28 5.67
CA MET A 616 9.31 -21.23 6.26
C MET A 616 9.80 -20.75 7.64
N TYR A 617 10.11 -19.46 7.80
CA TYR A 617 10.51 -18.88 9.08
C TYR A 617 9.42 -19.00 10.14
N SER A 618 8.17 -18.66 9.80
CA SER A 618 7.02 -18.78 10.70
C SER A 618 6.77 -20.22 11.13
N LYS A 619 6.88 -21.17 10.18
CA LYS A 619 6.69 -22.61 10.42
C LYS A 619 7.80 -23.21 11.28
N ASN A 620 9.06 -22.83 11.06
CA ASN A 620 10.17 -23.26 11.90
C ASN A 620 10.03 -22.79 13.36
N ILE A 621 9.37 -21.66 13.61
CA ILE A 621 9.07 -21.22 14.97
C ILE A 621 7.99 -22.11 15.61
N GLN A 622 6.96 -22.50 14.85
CA GLN A 622 5.89 -23.39 15.32
C GLN A 622 6.37 -24.83 15.54
N MET A 623 7.23 -25.34 14.67
CA MET A 623 7.74 -26.73 14.67
C MET A 623 9.02 -26.90 15.48
N LYS A 624 9.38 -25.93 16.32
CA LYS A 624 10.68 -25.92 17.02
C LYS A 624 10.88 -27.13 17.95
N ASP A 625 9.79 -27.64 18.51
CA ASP A 625 9.82 -28.76 19.46
C ASP A 625 9.73 -30.13 18.76
N ASN A 626 9.69 -30.15 17.43
CA ASN A 626 9.64 -31.39 16.65
C ASN A 626 11.00 -32.12 16.71
N THR A 627 10.97 -33.31 17.31
CA THR A 627 12.17 -34.11 17.56
C THR A 627 12.82 -34.62 16.27
N LEU A 628 12.04 -35.03 15.27
CA LEU A 628 12.52 -35.57 14.00
C LEU A 628 13.26 -34.51 13.16
N ILE A 629 12.74 -33.28 13.14
CA ILE A 629 13.39 -32.13 12.48
C ILE A 629 14.75 -31.83 13.14
N ASN A 630 14.84 -31.89 14.46
CA ASN A 630 16.08 -31.62 15.18
C ASN A 630 17.15 -32.69 14.88
N VAL A 631 16.78 -33.97 14.91
CA VAL A 631 17.70 -35.10 14.60
C VAL A 631 18.20 -35.03 13.15
N PHE A 632 17.35 -34.64 12.20
CA PHE A 632 17.77 -34.44 10.81
C PHE A 632 18.79 -33.33 10.66
N ASN A 633 18.55 -32.18 11.28
CA ASN A 633 19.43 -31.02 11.18
C ASN A 633 20.76 -31.20 11.93
N GLU A 634 20.79 -31.95 13.03
CA GLU A 634 22.04 -32.31 13.71
C GLU A 634 22.95 -33.19 12.83
N LYS A 635 22.36 -34.15 12.13
CA LYS A 635 23.08 -35.09 11.26
C LYS A 635 23.48 -34.45 9.93
N TYR A 636 22.62 -33.61 9.37
CA TYR A 636 22.84 -32.88 8.12
C TYR A 636 22.76 -31.38 8.39
N LYS A 637 23.87 -30.77 8.82
CA LYS A 637 23.95 -29.33 9.06
C LYS A 637 23.55 -28.55 7.80
N GLY A 638 22.41 -27.86 7.87
CA GLY A 638 21.92 -27.01 6.79
C GLY A 638 22.65 -25.67 6.74
N SER A 639 23.77 -25.59 6.00
CA SER A 639 24.46 -24.32 5.68
C SER A 639 24.27 -23.89 4.21
N ASP A 640 23.98 -24.84 3.33
CA ASP A 640 23.95 -24.68 1.86
C ASP A 640 23.21 -23.41 1.35
N LEU A 641 21.97 -23.14 1.82
CA LEU A 641 21.18 -21.99 1.34
C LEU A 641 21.64 -20.67 1.97
N LEU A 642 22.04 -20.71 3.24
CA LEU A 642 22.53 -19.52 3.95
C LEU A 642 23.82 -19.03 3.33
N ASP A 643 24.71 -19.95 2.93
CA ASP A 643 25.99 -19.64 2.32
C ASP A 643 25.78 -18.92 0.98
N VAL A 644 24.97 -19.48 0.08
CA VAL A 644 24.64 -18.85 -1.23
C VAL A 644 23.99 -17.47 -1.05
N VAL A 645 22.99 -17.35 -0.18
CA VAL A 645 22.33 -16.05 0.07
C VAL A 645 23.28 -15.05 0.71
N SER A 646 24.24 -15.50 1.53
CA SER A 646 25.27 -14.64 2.13
C SER A 646 26.24 -14.08 1.08
N GLU A 647 26.56 -14.86 0.04
CA GLU A 647 27.39 -14.41 -1.07
C GLU A 647 26.69 -13.28 -1.85
N TYR A 648 25.40 -13.45 -2.18
CA TYR A 648 24.62 -12.38 -2.82
C TYR A 648 24.40 -11.17 -1.90
N ALA A 649 24.24 -11.37 -0.60
CA ALA A 649 24.15 -10.28 0.37
C ALA A 649 25.45 -9.46 0.47
N SER A 650 26.60 -10.10 0.23
CA SER A 650 27.92 -9.47 0.16
C SER A 650 28.18 -8.72 -1.15
N GLY A 651 27.35 -8.95 -2.18
CA GLY A 651 27.42 -8.27 -3.46
C GLY A 651 28.16 -9.04 -4.57
N LYS A 652 28.47 -10.32 -4.37
CA LYS A 652 29.07 -11.16 -5.43
C LYS A 652 28.11 -11.36 -6.61
N GLU A 653 28.67 -11.45 -7.82
CA GLU A 653 27.89 -11.83 -9.01
C GLU A 653 27.64 -13.33 -9.06
N VAL A 654 26.62 -13.74 -9.82
CA VAL A 654 26.31 -15.17 -10.03
C VAL A 654 27.49 -15.92 -10.68
N LYS A 655 28.36 -15.23 -11.41
CA LYS A 655 29.56 -15.83 -12.01
C LYS A 655 30.62 -16.23 -10.97
N ASP A 656 30.62 -15.57 -9.81
CA ASP A 656 31.62 -15.76 -8.76
C ASP A 656 31.19 -16.79 -7.69
N VAL A 657 29.92 -17.22 -7.73
CA VAL A 657 29.35 -18.26 -6.85
C VAL A 657 29.66 -19.64 -7.42
N ASP A 658 30.01 -20.60 -6.57
CA ASP A 658 30.43 -21.95 -6.95
C ASP A 658 29.43 -22.62 -7.93
N ALA A 659 29.97 -23.21 -9.00
CA ALA A 659 29.21 -23.89 -10.05
C ALA A 659 28.34 -25.04 -9.52
N LEU A 660 28.71 -25.63 -8.38
CA LEU A 660 27.90 -26.64 -7.70
C LEU A 660 26.48 -26.12 -7.38
N TRP A 661 26.32 -24.82 -7.11
CA TRP A 661 25.03 -24.20 -6.79
C TRP A 661 24.22 -23.79 -8.02
N LYS A 662 24.75 -24.00 -9.24
CA LYS A 662 24.06 -23.69 -10.51
C LYS A 662 23.26 -24.86 -11.07
N ASP A 663 23.59 -26.08 -10.66
CA ASP A 663 23.03 -27.31 -11.23
C ASP A 663 21.85 -27.81 -10.39
N GLN A 664 20.63 -27.45 -10.83
CA GLN A 664 19.37 -27.83 -10.17
C GLN A 664 19.24 -29.35 -9.98
N GLN A 665 19.70 -30.13 -10.95
CA GLN A 665 19.55 -31.59 -10.97
C GLN A 665 20.43 -32.26 -9.91
N LYS A 666 21.70 -31.83 -9.80
CA LYS A 666 22.63 -32.33 -8.78
C LYS A 666 22.24 -31.93 -7.36
N LEU A 667 21.59 -30.77 -7.19
CA LEU A 667 21.07 -30.32 -5.90
C LEU A 667 19.91 -31.20 -5.42
N THR A 668 18.98 -31.55 -6.32
CA THR A 668 17.91 -32.50 -6.01
C THR A 668 18.46 -33.89 -5.71
N GLU A 669 19.36 -34.42 -6.54
CA GLU A 669 19.96 -35.75 -6.33
C GLU A 669 20.73 -35.84 -4.99
N ASN A 670 21.52 -34.82 -4.64
CA ASN A 670 22.22 -34.79 -3.34
C ASN A 670 21.27 -34.66 -2.15
N ALA A 671 20.19 -33.89 -2.29
CA ALA A 671 19.20 -33.75 -1.23
C ALA A 671 18.40 -35.06 -1.04
N GLU A 672 18.06 -35.74 -2.14
CA GLU A 672 17.44 -37.06 -2.18
C GLU A 672 18.30 -38.11 -1.47
N ASP A 673 19.58 -38.20 -1.84
CA ASP A 673 20.54 -39.11 -1.22
C ASP A 673 20.67 -38.91 0.30
N ARG A 674 20.68 -37.66 0.76
CA ARG A 674 20.75 -37.32 2.19
C ARG A 674 19.48 -37.71 2.92
N LEU A 675 18.32 -37.44 2.32
CA LEU A 675 17.02 -37.78 2.87
C LEU A 675 16.82 -39.30 2.96
N GLU A 676 17.15 -40.02 1.90
CA GLU A 676 17.01 -41.48 1.82
C GLU A 676 17.93 -42.18 2.83
N LYS A 677 19.20 -41.75 2.94
CA LYS A 677 20.11 -42.23 3.99
C LYS A 677 19.58 -41.96 5.40
N PHE A 678 18.97 -40.78 5.62
CA PHE A 678 18.39 -40.45 6.92
C PHE A 678 17.19 -41.34 7.28
N LEU A 679 16.26 -41.49 6.35
CA LEU A 679 15.02 -42.23 6.55
C LEU A 679 15.26 -43.73 6.67
N ASN A 680 16.29 -44.26 6.01
CA ASN A 680 16.74 -45.65 6.17
C ASN A 680 17.39 -45.92 7.54
N ASP A 681 18.02 -44.91 8.14
CA ASP A 681 18.67 -45.03 9.44
C ASP A 681 17.71 -44.87 10.63
N ILE A 682 16.46 -44.43 10.42
CA ILE A 682 15.50 -44.10 11.48
C ILE A 682 14.24 -44.96 11.40
N GLN A 683 13.82 -45.50 12.55
CA GLN A 683 12.51 -46.15 12.67
C GLN A 683 11.41 -45.09 12.82
N LEU A 684 10.74 -44.76 11.71
CA LEU A 684 9.65 -43.79 11.68
C LEU A 684 8.48 -44.15 12.60
N ASP A 685 8.27 -45.44 12.90
CA ASP A 685 7.18 -45.93 13.77
C ASP A 685 7.28 -45.44 15.23
N GLN A 686 8.42 -44.88 15.65
CA GLN A 686 8.64 -44.35 17.00
C GLN A 686 8.19 -42.89 17.18
N TYR A 687 7.90 -42.18 16.09
CA TYR A 687 7.50 -40.77 16.09
C TYR A 687 5.99 -40.61 15.92
N ARG A 688 5.44 -39.51 16.43
CA ARG A 688 4.01 -39.23 16.26
C ARG A 688 3.74 -38.89 14.79
N GLU A 689 2.55 -39.26 14.30
CA GLU A 689 2.14 -38.96 12.92
C GLU A 689 2.24 -37.45 12.59
N ASN A 690 1.87 -36.58 13.53
CA ASN A 690 2.05 -35.13 13.38
C ASN A 690 3.52 -34.71 13.25
N GLU A 691 4.45 -35.34 13.98
CA GLU A 691 5.88 -34.99 13.89
C GLU A 691 6.46 -35.35 12.52
N ILE A 692 6.01 -36.49 11.96
CA ILE A 692 6.38 -36.96 10.62
C ILE A 692 5.82 -36.01 9.55
N LEU A 693 4.55 -35.60 9.68
CA LEU A 693 3.91 -34.66 8.76
C LEU A 693 4.60 -33.29 8.75
N GLU A 694 4.91 -32.75 9.93
CA GLU A 694 5.64 -31.49 10.07
C GLU A 694 7.06 -31.57 9.50
N PHE A 695 7.74 -32.72 9.68
CA PHE A 695 9.05 -32.97 9.08
C PHE A 695 8.99 -32.92 7.56
N TYR A 696 8.00 -33.57 6.96
CA TYR A 696 7.80 -33.55 5.51
C TYR A 696 7.39 -32.16 4.98
N GLU A 697 6.52 -31.43 5.70
CA GLU A 697 6.20 -30.02 5.38
C GLU A 697 7.48 -29.16 5.38
N ASN A 698 8.37 -29.36 6.37
CA ASN A 698 9.62 -28.61 6.47
C ASN A 698 10.55 -28.82 5.26
N ILE A 699 10.70 -30.07 4.82
CA ILE A 699 11.54 -30.43 3.68
C ILE A 699 10.96 -29.86 2.38
N SER A 700 9.65 -30.00 2.17
CA SER A 700 8.94 -29.45 1.02
C SER A 700 9.13 -27.93 0.91
N LEU A 701 8.97 -27.20 2.03
CA LEU A 701 9.19 -25.75 2.07
C LEU A 701 10.63 -25.35 1.71
N ARG A 702 11.63 -26.08 2.23
CA ARG A 702 13.04 -25.82 1.91
C ARG A 702 13.35 -26.09 0.44
N ARG A 703 12.79 -27.16 -0.13
CA ARG A 703 12.92 -27.50 -1.55
C ARG A 703 12.33 -26.40 -2.44
N ASN A 704 11.11 -25.96 -2.14
CA ASN A 704 10.44 -24.89 -2.90
C ASN A 704 11.19 -23.56 -2.79
N LEU A 705 11.74 -23.25 -1.60
CA LEU A 705 12.58 -22.07 -1.38
C LEU A 705 13.85 -22.11 -2.24
N TRP A 706 14.50 -23.27 -2.35
CA TRP A 706 15.65 -23.48 -3.23
C TRP A 706 15.32 -23.28 -4.70
N PHE A 707 14.22 -23.87 -5.19
CA PHE A 707 13.80 -23.68 -6.58
C PHE A 707 13.50 -22.22 -6.90
N SER A 708 12.86 -21.49 -5.99
CA SER A 708 12.61 -20.05 -6.15
C SER A 708 13.91 -19.24 -6.17
N LEU A 709 14.91 -19.60 -5.35
CA LEU A 709 16.24 -18.97 -5.38
C LEU A 709 16.97 -19.23 -6.71
N LEU A 710 16.90 -20.45 -7.24
CA LEU A 710 17.51 -20.81 -8.53
C LEU A 710 16.87 -20.04 -9.69
N ASN A 711 15.54 -19.84 -9.68
CA ASN A 711 14.88 -18.97 -10.66
C ASN A 711 15.37 -17.53 -10.56
N CYS A 712 15.51 -16.99 -9.34
CA CYS A 712 16.09 -15.66 -9.13
C CYS A 712 17.51 -15.60 -9.70
N GLN A 713 18.32 -16.62 -9.45
CA GLN A 713 19.70 -16.71 -9.91
C GLN A 713 19.80 -16.74 -11.44
N LYS A 714 18.96 -17.54 -12.11
CA LYS A 714 18.89 -17.58 -13.57
C LYS A 714 18.58 -16.21 -14.16
N LEU A 715 17.59 -15.51 -13.62
CA LEU A 715 17.26 -14.15 -14.04
C LEU A 715 18.39 -13.17 -13.75
N MET A 716 19.13 -13.36 -12.66
CA MET A 716 20.29 -12.53 -12.37
C MET A 716 21.47 -12.74 -13.32
N GLU A 717 21.62 -13.92 -13.94
CA GLU A 717 22.64 -14.16 -14.99
C GLU A 717 22.28 -13.47 -16.30
N GLU A 718 20.99 -13.33 -16.59
CA GLU A 718 20.48 -12.71 -17.82
C GLU A 718 20.44 -11.18 -17.76
N ILE A 719 20.50 -10.59 -16.55
CA ILE A 719 20.40 -9.14 -16.32
C ILE A 719 21.79 -8.56 -16.00
N ASP A 720 22.21 -7.59 -16.81
CA ASP A 720 23.43 -6.81 -16.55
C ASP A 720 23.19 -5.73 -15.47
N PHE A 721 23.34 -6.10 -14.20
CA PHE A 721 23.19 -5.15 -13.10
C PHE A 721 24.31 -4.10 -13.04
N ASN A 722 25.49 -4.37 -13.61
CA ASN A 722 26.61 -3.43 -13.59
C ASN A 722 26.32 -2.20 -14.47
N ALA A 723 25.52 -2.37 -15.53
CA ALA A 723 25.02 -1.24 -16.29
C ALA A 723 24.30 -0.21 -15.40
N LEU A 724 23.58 -0.65 -14.36
CA LEU A 724 22.86 0.25 -13.43
C LEU A 724 23.78 0.96 -12.43
N GLU A 725 25.02 0.50 -12.25
CA GLU A 725 26.03 1.16 -11.39
C GLU A 725 26.71 2.34 -12.08
N THR A 726 26.65 2.41 -13.41
CA THR A 726 27.26 3.50 -14.16
C THR A 726 26.64 4.85 -13.78
N SER A 727 27.47 5.73 -13.20
CA SER A 727 27.03 7.03 -12.75
C SER A 727 26.69 7.89 -13.97
N ARG A 728 25.40 8.16 -14.19
CA ARG A 728 24.99 9.34 -14.94
C ARG A 728 25.36 10.56 -14.09
N PHE A 729 26.00 11.57 -14.69
CA PHE A 729 26.17 12.89 -14.06
C PHE A 729 24.80 13.41 -13.60
#